data_AF-A0A947J7A1-F1
#
_entry.id   AF-A0A947J7A1-F1
#
_cell.length_a   1.000
_cell.length_b   1.000
_cell.length_c   1.000
_cell.angle_alpha   90.00
_cell.angle_beta   90.00
_cell.angle_gamma   90.00
#
_symmetry.space_group_name_H-M   'P 1'
#
loop_
_entity.id
_entity.type
_entity.pdbx_description
1 polymer ?
#
loop_
_entity_poly.entity_id
_entity_poly.type
_entity_poly.pdbx_seq_one_letter_code
_entity_poly.pdbx_strand_id
1 'polypeptide(L)'
;MKGVEQNKIKFLIGCILFLVLFCLFQPKIAVARSIIDTPFKSQVPPGLWEFTLNCGQTSLVMLSSFIESNIPSETDIKDVDDWLFKKYGDPINGYSGSVTNVDKLVTWAKEYKNFKESYSGVGGLKWLDEMLSSGQPVIVAVNINMDVGKKGHFMVALQIINSEIIVHDPGKTNGGWKHFPLRTFLDSWATQNNSYVIIKKDNIEYESIDFENEQIQSQETPDNQSSIFTRIKDFFGDLLFDNDPAQSVESQKITTEEDLVEVEEPVYNLQLLNSPEALKVNKGQTEAQITVRAKNIGNTSWEQKKVSINVVGGHAPNEPYKHPTWFTALRPSLLDQASVSPGGEGTFTTKINIPQEPGNYTFRLQVVRQDGYNFYQIGSRFYFLNISVLEEIEEIVVEEIDVQEEEKTLGEKIEQTVEDLIEDVLDQTKETINEVENTVENIVNTVKKFFGGGGGGSSNPPPVDEVIQEEEVIEIGDPEINIISPPSNSITNTSTFEIIGTKNEVTDFVYINSSTEFVSFISSTSWQANLVLSEGENNYEIYGKNSDGDITPTTSVKVVLDSIPPTVPIVSTELNTSATPTINISWSSNDDGVGIANYDMEYKIDEGEWQNLLDNTTSTEYTIEVELLQTYNFRARARDSIDNVSSWSSEDENIVLADWIKTVVINEVSWMGTSEIKNVGKDCKLHNWIELYNPGVDDIDLNGWKLAIDDKEIILDGTIESGGYYLLVKQQGTKLALIEIEVDLAYSDRKIDLRDEGAHLILKDSDQKIIDELNFETGWPAGSITAGPNNNFYQPMGRIDPALPGSYPDNWETISQINPYGKTNNCGALFGSPRKANNDLWLIDSPYFYYGDYYVDGVFTLTPEHNPYIIGSNFNISAGESLHVEPGVIFVGQYNTSLIKIDGGSLFINGTTENPVVFTSSRDKNYCEYDLPNTNIGDPIAGDWSRIEIKNGGSANINNVKFLFGGQSFKRTDGFFATKFMSHVLFITSGDVSVNNSSFINNYTRANYPEYNSVIWIDNSEMVTTTVGITNSLFNTGYTAIKADKINNGVEIITTESNNTFQNFSSPDGPVDLSDLQVPTSTPE
;
A
#
# COMPACT_ATOMS: atom_id res chain seq x y z
N MET A 1 1.62 74.33 -32.73
CA MET A 1 1.29 73.11 -33.50
C MET A 1 1.98 71.88 -32.88
N LYS A 2 1.52 71.48 -31.68
CA LYS A 2 1.93 70.22 -31.00
C LYS A 2 0.74 69.55 -30.25
N GLY A 3 -0.49 70.02 -30.48
CA GLY A 3 -1.70 69.58 -29.75
C GLY A 3 -2.78 68.90 -30.61
N VAL A 4 -2.56 68.71 -31.91
CA VAL A 4 -3.53 68.06 -32.83
C VAL A 4 -3.14 66.61 -33.18
N GLU A 5 -1.89 66.20 -32.93
CA GLU A 5 -1.43 64.83 -33.15
C GLU A 5 -1.68 63.89 -31.95
N GLN A 6 -1.74 64.40 -30.71
CA GLN A 6 -2.02 63.55 -29.53
C GLN A 6 -3.48 63.08 -29.43
N ASN A 7 -4.44 63.82 -29.97
CA ASN A 7 -5.85 63.40 -29.98
C ASN A 7 -6.19 62.41 -31.11
N LYS A 8 -5.39 62.36 -32.18
CA LYS A 8 -5.55 61.34 -33.23
C LYS A 8 -5.01 59.97 -32.81
N ILE A 9 -3.95 59.93 -32.01
CA ILE A 9 -3.38 58.67 -31.49
C ILE A 9 -4.27 58.06 -30.40
N LYS A 10 -4.90 58.87 -29.53
CA LYS A 10 -5.86 58.38 -28.53
C LYS A 10 -7.19 57.89 -29.13
N PHE A 11 -7.66 58.50 -30.23
CA PHE A 11 -8.85 58.04 -30.94
C PHE A 11 -8.59 56.73 -31.71
N LEU A 12 -7.40 56.57 -32.30
CA LEU A 12 -7.02 55.36 -33.02
C LEU A 12 -6.82 54.15 -32.08
N ILE A 13 -6.22 54.36 -30.90
CA ILE A 13 -6.06 53.30 -29.88
C ILE A 13 -7.43 52.94 -29.25
N GLY A 14 -8.32 53.91 -29.05
CA GLY A 14 -9.69 53.66 -28.58
C GLY A 14 -10.56 52.90 -29.58
N CYS A 15 -10.44 53.17 -30.88
CA CYS A 15 -11.14 52.43 -31.93
C CYS A 15 -10.61 50.99 -32.10
N ILE A 16 -9.31 50.77 -31.92
CA ILE A 16 -8.70 49.43 -31.98
C ILE A 16 -9.09 48.59 -30.75
N LEU A 17 -9.13 49.17 -29.54
CA LEU A 17 -9.60 48.48 -28.34
C LEU A 17 -11.11 48.18 -28.37
N PHE A 18 -11.93 49.04 -28.98
CA PHE A 18 -13.37 48.80 -29.15
C PHE A 18 -13.66 47.72 -30.21
N LEU A 19 -12.88 47.66 -31.30
CA LEU A 19 -12.97 46.59 -32.32
C LEU A 19 -12.50 45.24 -31.77
N VAL A 20 -11.48 45.20 -30.92
CA VAL A 20 -11.02 43.96 -30.27
C VAL A 20 -12.02 43.48 -29.21
N LEU A 21 -12.65 44.37 -28.43
CA LEU A 21 -13.73 43.98 -27.50
C LEU A 21 -15.04 43.58 -28.22
N PHE A 22 -15.36 44.18 -29.37
CA PHE A 22 -16.58 43.86 -30.15
C PHE A 22 -16.45 42.55 -30.94
N CYS A 23 -15.22 42.13 -31.28
CA CYS A 23 -14.92 40.81 -31.83
C CYS A 23 -14.90 39.68 -30.79
N LEU A 24 -14.68 40.00 -29.50
CA LEU A 24 -14.71 39.02 -28.40
C LEU A 24 -16.11 38.76 -27.83
N PHE A 25 -17.12 39.57 -28.20
CA PHE A 25 -18.52 39.42 -27.78
C PHE A 25 -19.51 39.57 -28.94
N GLN A 26 -19.33 38.80 -30.02
CA GLN A 26 -20.47 38.49 -30.90
C GLN A 26 -21.30 37.38 -30.23
N PRO A 27 -22.62 37.54 -30.01
CA PRO A 27 -23.45 36.36 -29.90
C PRO A 27 -23.23 35.57 -31.18
N LYS A 28 -22.86 34.28 -31.07
CA LYS A 28 -22.88 33.37 -32.21
C LYS A 28 -24.26 33.52 -32.86
N ILE A 29 -24.32 34.20 -34.00
CA ILE A 29 -25.48 34.07 -34.87
C ILE A 29 -25.43 32.61 -35.30
N ALA A 30 -26.31 31.81 -34.73
CA ALA A 30 -26.56 30.47 -35.21
C ALA A 30 -26.94 30.63 -36.68
N VAL A 31 -26.01 30.29 -37.57
CA VAL A 31 -26.36 29.97 -38.95
C VAL A 31 -27.34 28.82 -38.82
N ALA A 32 -28.60 29.04 -39.17
CA ALA A 32 -29.58 27.97 -39.21
C ALA A 32 -29.06 26.91 -40.18
N ARG A 33 -28.59 25.78 -39.64
CA ARG A 33 -28.04 24.63 -40.38
C ARG A 33 -29.19 24.11 -41.26
N SER A 34 -29.08 24.28 -42.59
CA SER A 34 -30.13 23.81 -43.51
C SER A 34 -30.27 22.29 -43.37
N ILE A 35 -31.51 21.83 -43.16
CA ILE A 35 -31.82 20.40 -43.01
C ILE A 35 -31.54 19.68 -44.35
N ILE A 36 -30.89 18.50 -44.31
CA ILE A 36 -30.69 17.67 -45.50
C ILE A 36 -32.04 17.08 -45.94
N ASP A 37 -32.64 17.64 -46.98
CA ASP A 37 -33.94 17.22 -47.52
C ASP A 37 -33.84 15.92 -48.35
N THR A 38 -33.58 14.80 -47.67
CA THR A 38 -33.56 13.46 -48.27
C THR A 38 -34.98 12.93 -48.42
N PRO A 39 -35.40 12.36 -49.57
CA PRO A 39 -36.73 11.81 -49.74
C PRO A 39 -36.92 10.55 -48.88
N PHE A 40 -38.10 10.42 -48.26
CA PHE A 40 -38.45 9.29 -47.39
C PHE A 40 -39.22 8.19 -48.13
N LYS A 41 -38.92 6.93 -47.83
CA LYS A 41 -39.71 5.75 -48.24
C LYS A 41 -39.73 4.69 -47.14
N SER A 42 -40.90 4.12 -46.89
CA SER A 42 -41.05 2.95 -46.02
C SER A 42 -40.74 1.66 -46.77
N GLN A 43 -40.17 0.67 -46.07
CA GLN A 43 -39.84 -0.64 -46.62
C GLN A 43 -41.06 -1.50 -46.97
N VAL A 44 -42.27 -1.04 -46.63
CA VAL A 44 -43.55 -1.66 -46.98
C VAL A 44 -44.50 -0.58 -47.51
N PRO A 45 -45.19 -0.81 -48.64
CA PRO A 45 -44.96 -1.87 -49.66
C PRO A 45 -43.55 -1.77 -50.32
N PRO A 46 -43.00 -2.83 -50.98
CA PRO A 46 -43.71 -3.93 -51.66
C PRO A 46 -43.94 -5.24 -50.87
N GLY A 47 -43.25 -5.46 -49.76
CA GLY A 47 -43.41 -6.66 -48.91
C GLY A 47 -44.54 -6.55 -47.88
N LEU A 48 -44.53 -7.43 -46.88
CA LEU A 48 -45.46 -7.37 -45.73
C LEU A 48 -44.69 -7.06 -44.44
N TRP A 49 -45.28 -6.26 -43.55
CA TRP A 49 -44.65 -5.84 -42.29
C TRP A 49 -44.16 -7.00 -41.41
N GLU A 50 -44.85 -8.13 -41.44
CA GLU A 50 -44.51 -9.32 -40.65
C GLU A 50 -43.24 -10.04 -41.14
N PHE A 51 -42.89 -9.89 -42.43
CA PHE A 51 -41.84 -10.68 -43.08
C PHE A 51 -40.74 -9.84 -43.71
N THR A 52 -40.91 -8.51 -43.76
CA THR A 52 -39.99 -7.60 -44.45
C THR A 52 -38.63 -7.51 -43.77
N LEU A 53 -37.58 -7.63 -44.58
CA LEU A 53 -36.17 -7.49 -44.23
C LEU A 53 -35.50 -6.39 -45.07
N ASN A 54 -36.30 -5.51 -45.66
CA ASN A 54 -35.89 -4.52 -46.66
C ASN A 54 -35.33 -3.21 -46.12
N CYS A 55 -34.92 -3.15 -44.85
CA CYS A 55 -34.45 -1.89 -44.26
C CYS A 55 -33.19 -1.35 -44.95
N GLY A 56 -32.24 -2.22 -45.32
CA GLY A 56 -31.01 -1.84 -46.04
C GLY A 56 -31.28 -1.41 -47.49
N GLN A 57 -32.05 -2.23 -48.22
CA GLN A 57 -32.50 -1.95 -49.58
C GLN A 57 -33.23 -0.61 -49.67
N THR A 58 -34.17 -0.36 -48.74
CA THR A 58 -34.95 0.88 -48.72
C THR A 58 -34.07 2.09 -48.36
N SER A 59 -33.09 1.91 -47.47
CA SER A 59 -32.14 2.98 -47.11
C SER A 59 -31.26 3.37 -48.30
N LEU A 60 -30.79 2.39 -49.09
CA LEU A 60 -30.09 2.64 -50.37
C LEU A 60 -30.96 3.38 -51.38
N VAL A 61 -32.23 2.99 -51.50
CA VAL A 61 -33.19 3.63 -52.41
C VAL A 61 -33.40 5.11 -52.01
N MET A 62 -33.48 5.42 -50.71
CA MET A 62 -33.58 6.81 -50.24
C MET A 62 -32.34 7.65 -50.60
N LEU A 63 -31.12 7.16 -50.33
CA LEU A 63 -29.91 7.93 -50.66
C LEU A 63 -29.64 8.01 -52.17
N SER A 64 -29.89 6.94 -52.93
CA SER A 64 -29.69 6.98 -54.38
C SER A 64 -30.69 7.93 -55.05
N SER A 65 -31.92 7.96 -54.56
CA SER A 65 -32.94 8.93 -54.99
C SER A 65 -32.56 10.37 -54.63
N PHE A 66 -31.95 10.61 -53.47
CA PHE A 66 -31.39 11.91 -53.10
C PHE A 66 -30.31 12.37 -54.09
N ILE A 67 -29.34 11.51 -54.40
CA ILE A 67 -28.24 11.82 -55.34
C ILE A 67 -28.76 12.05 -56.75
N GLU A 68 -29.74 11.27 -57.19
CA GLU A 68 -30.32 11.35 -58.53
C GLU A 68 -31.46 12.37 -58.64
N SER A 69 -31.84 13.03 -57.54
CA SER A 69 -33.00 13.94 -57.46
C SER A 69 -34.32 13.30 -57.91
N ASN A 70 -34.52 12.02 -57.57
CA ASN A 70 -35.71 11.23 -57.89
C ASN A 70 -36.57 10.98 -56.63
N ILE A 71 -37.80 10.48 -56.84
CA ILE A 71 -38.69 10.06 -55.75
C ILE A 71 -38.57 8.53 -55.57
N PRO A 72 -38.22 8.04 -54.37
CA PRO A 72 -38.08 6.61 -54.12
C PRO A 72 -39.43 5.88 -54.22
N SER A 73 -39.46 4.79 -55.00
CA SER A 73 -40.66 4.01 -55.30
C SER A 73 -40.57 2.56 -54.81
N GLU A 74 -41.70 1.85 -54.82
CA GLU A 74 -41.71 0.40 -54.52
C GLU A 74 -40.92 -0.41 -55.54
N THR A 75 -40.94 0.02 -56.81
CA THR A 75 -40.20 -0.63 -57.90
C THR A 75 -38.71 -0.57 -57.63
N ASP A 76 -38.20 0.55 -57.12
CA ASP A 76 -36.77 0.70 -56.82
C ASP A 76 -36.32 -0.31 -55.74
N ILE A 77 -37.17 -0.60 -54.75
CA ILE A 77 -36.89 -1.62 -53.72
C ILE A 77 -36.86 -3.02 -54.37
N LYS A 78 -37.82 -3.31 -55.26
CA LYS A 78 -37.86 -4.59 -56.00
C LYS A 78 -36.62 -4.79 -56.85
N ASP A 79 -36.14 -3.72 -57.50
CA ASP A 79 -34.93 -3.75 -58.32
C ASP A 79 -33.67 -4.09 -57.48
N VAL A 80 -33.60 -3.60 -56.24
CA VAL A 80 -32.51 -4.01 -55.31
C VAL A 80 -32.62 -5.49 -54.97
N ASP A 81 -33.80 -5.97 -54.60
CA ASP A 81 -34.02 -7.38 -54.26
C ASP A 81 -33.73 -8.32 -55.45
N ASP A 82 -34.17 -7.97 -56.66
CA ASP A 82 -33.92 -8.74 -57.88
C ASP A 82 -32.42 -8.77 -58.22
N TRP A 83 -31.71 -7.66 -58.01
CA TRP A 83 -30.27 -7.61 -58.19
C TRP A 83 -29.52 -8.46 -57.16
N LEU A 84 -29.89 -8.37 -55.88
CA LEU A 84 -29.27 -9.16 -54.81
C LEU A 84 -29.48 -10.65 -55.02
N PHE A 85 -30.69 -11.07 -55.45
CA PHE A 85 -30.95 -12.45 -55.84
C PHE A 85 -30.04 -12.90 -56.99
N LYS A 86 -29.91 -12.07 -58.03
CA LYS A 86 -29.06 -12.40 -59.19
C LYS A 86 -27.58 -12.47 -58.84
N LYS A 87 -27.09 -11.59 -57.95
CA LYS A 87 -25.67 -11.44 -57.59
C LYS A 87 -25.23 -12.46 -56.53
N TYR A 88 -26.06 -12.67 -55.50
CA TYR A 88 -25.70 -13.44 -54.30
C TYR A 88 -26.61 -14.64 -54.03
N GLY A 89 -27.71 -14.81 -54.78
CA GLY A 89 -28.69 -15.87 -54.53
C GLY A 89 -29.65 -15.56 -53.38
N ASP A 90 -29.68 -14.32 -52.91
CA ASP A 90 -30.52 -13.89 -51.78
C ASP A 90 -32.03 -14.03 -52.10
N PRO A 91 -32.82 -14.76 -51.29
CA PRO A 91 -34.25 -14.95 -51.57
C PRO A 91 -35.05 -13.64 -51.64
N ILE A 92 -35.89 -13.50 -52.67
CA ILE A 92 -36.75 -12.32 -52.89
C ILE A 92 -37.94 -12.28 -51.91
N ASN A 93 -38.41 -13.44 -51.43
CA ASN A 93 -39.47 -13.58 -50.42
C ASN A 93 -40.74 -12.75 -50.69
N GLY A 94 -41.25 -12.78 -51.93
CA GLY A 94 -42.40 -11.97 -52.32
C GLY A 94 -42.17 -10.47 -52.17
N TYR A 95 -40.93 -10.01 -52.37
CA TYR A 95 -40.46 -8.64 -52.14
C TYR A 95 -40.52 -8.17 -50.69
N SER A 96 -40.52 -9.13 -49.75
CA SER A 96 -40.12 -8.88 -48.37
C SER A 96 -38.59 -8.86 -48.23
N GLY A 97 -37.86 -9.27 -49.27
CA GLY A 97 -36.41 -9.19 -49.36
C GLY A 97 -35.68 -10.14 -48.42
N SER A 98 -34.37 -9.93 -48.34
CA SER A 98 -33.45 -10.68 -47.48
C SER A 98 -32.60 -9.73 -46.67
N VAL A 99 -32.02 -10.29 -45.60
CA VAL A 99 -31.05 -9.57 -44.77
C VAL A 99 -29.82 -9.14 -45.59
N THR A 100 -29.53 -7.84 -45.61
CA THR A 100 -28.35 -7.23 -46.23
C THR A 100 -27.27 -6.89 -45.20
N ASN A 101 -26.02 -6.64 -45.61
CA ASN A 101 -24.95 -6.05 -44.77
C ASN A 101 -24.28 -4.86 -45.50
N VAL A 102 -23.40 -4.12 -44.82
CA VAL A 102 -22.78 -2.89 -45.36
C VAL A 102 -22.04 -3.14 -46.69
N ASP A 103 -21.38 -4.28 -46.85
CA ASP A 103 -20.65 -4.65 -48.07
C ASP A 103 -21.59 -4.89 -49.24
N LYS A 104 -22.71 -5.60 -49.03
CA LYS A 104 -23.74 -5.79 -50.04
C LYS A 104 -24.32 -4.44 -50.46
N LEU A 105 -24.52 -3.51 -49.51
CA LEU A 105 -25.05 -2.18 -49.83
C LEU A 105 -24.07 -1.35 -50.68
N VAL A 106 -22.79 -1.34 -50.32
CA VAL A 106 -21.73 -0.66 -51.09
C VAL A 106 -21.54 -1.30 -52.45
N THR A 107 -21.56 -2.64 -52.53
CA THR A 107 -21.38 -3.35 -53.80
C THR A 107 -22.54 -3.07 -54.74
N TRP A 108 -23.78 -3.05 -54.24
CA TRP A 108 -24.93 -2.62 -55.05
C TRP A 108 -24.73 -1.19 -55.57
N ALA A 109 -24.32 -0.25 -54.71
CA ALA A 109 -24.09 1.14 -55.14
C ALA A 109 -23.02 1.23 -56.24
N LYS A 110 -21.89 0.54 -56.07
CA LYS A 110 -20.78 0.52 -57.03
C LYS A 110 -21.15 -0.15 -58.35
N GLU A 111 -21.81 -1.29 -58.30
CA GLU A 111 -21.99 -2.13 -59.49
C GLU A 111 -23.33 -1.95 -60.19
N TYR A 112 -24.41 -1.71 -59.43
CA TYR A 112 -25.75 -1.52 -59.99
C TYR A 112 -26.00 -0.05 -60.37
N LYS A 113 -25.65 0.88 -59.47
CA LYS A 113 -25.82 2.33 -59.69
C LYS A 113 -24.59 3.02 -60.30
N ASN A 114 -23.46 2.32 -60.43
CA ASN A 114 -22.19 2.89 -60.91
C ASN A 114 -21.69 4.08 -60.06
N PHE A 115 -21.90 4.01 -58.74
CA PHE A 115 -21.41 4.98 -57.74
C PHE A 115 -20.07 4.48 -57.19
N LYS A 116 -18.98 4.61 -57.96
CA LYS A 116 -17.72 3.89 -57.70
C LYS A 116 -17.00 4.38 -56.45
N GLU A 117 -17.21 5.63 -56.07
CA GLU A 117 -16.69 6.24 -54.84
C GLU A 117 -17.47 5.88 -53.57
N SER A 118 -18.47 4.99 -53.64
CA SER A 118 -19.19 4.53 -52.45
C SER A 118 -18.28 3.71 -51.53
N TYR A 119 -18.48 3.78 -50.21
CA TYR A 119 -17.71 3.01 -49.24
C TYR A 119 -18.49 2.79 -47.94
N SER A 120 -18.09 1.79 -47.17
CA SER A 120 -18.55 1.52 -45.81
C SER A 120 -17.39 1.71 -44.86
N GLY A 121 -17.69 1.89 -43.57
CA GLY A 121 -16.67 2.00 -42.55
C GLY A 121 -17.24 2.03 -41.15
N VAL A 122 -16.34 2.27 -40.19
CA VAL A 122 -16.64 2.48 -38.77
C VAL A 122 -16.37 3.96 -38.47
N GLY A 123 -17.34 4.63 -37.86
CA GLY A 123 -17.29 6.09 -37.66
C GLY A 123 -17.30 6.50 -36.19
N GLY A 124 -16.90 7.74 -35.92
CA GLY A 124 -17.07 8.40 -34.62
C GLY A 124 -18.09 9.52 -34.68
N LEU A 125 -18.57 9.98 -33.52
CA LEU A 125 -19.56 11.08 -33.43
C LEU A 125 -19.10 12.35 -34.14
N LYS A 126 -17.83 12.74 -33.97
CA LYS A 126 -17.24 13.92 -34.60
C LYS A 126 -17.30 13.82 -36.13
N TRP A 127 -16.86 12.69 -36.68
CA TRP A 127 -16.93 12.41 -38.12
C TRP A 127 -18.37 12.44 -38.64
N LEU A 128 -19.31 11.82 -37.91
CA LEU A 128 -20.71 11.80 -38.33
C LEU A 128 -21.31 13.21 -38.35
N ASP A 129 -21.02 14.04 -37.34
CA ASP A 129 -21.45 15.44 -37.34
C ASP A 129 -20.84 16.22 -38.51
N GLU A 130 -19.55 16.04 -38.82
CA GLU A 130 -18.89 16.68 -39.97
C GLU A 130 -19.55 16.28 -41.31
N MET A 131 -19.84 14.99 -41.50
CA MET A 131 -20.52 14.49 -42.70
C MET A 131 -21.92 15.09 -42.86
N LEU A 132 -22.73 15.04 -41.79
CA LEU A 132 -24.08 15.60 -41.82
C LEU A 132 -24.05 17.14 -41.96
N SER A 133 -23.04 17.81 -41.41
CA SER A 133 -22.81 19.26 -41.61
C SER A 133 -22.54 19.62 -43.05
N SER A 134 -21.81 18.75 -43.76
CA SER A 134 -21.45 18.96 -45.16
C SER A 134 -22.60 18.71 -46.13
N GLY A 135 -23.78 18.35 -45.63
CA GLY A 135 -24.96 18.04 -46.45
C GLY A 135 -24.99 16.61 -46.98
N GLN A 136 -24.13 15.72 -46.48
CA GLN A 136 -24.06 14.31 -46.90
C GLN A 136 -24.90 13.42 -45.96
N PRO A 137 -26.06 12.90 -46.39
CA PRO A 137 -26.79 11.90 -45.60
C PRO A 137 -26.02 10.59 -45.54
N VAL A 138 -26.17 9.88 -44.42
CA VAL A 138 -25.39 8.67 -44.09
C VAL A 138 -26.33 7.53 -43.72
N ILE A 139 -26.13 6.34 -44.31
CA ILE A 139 -26.83 5.14 -43.82
C ILE A 139 -26.09 4.65 -42.58
N VAL A 140 -26.81 4.51 -41.47
CA VAL A 140 -26.26 4.05 -40.18
C VAL A 140 -26.89 2.72 -39.79
N ALA A 141 -26.08 1.80 -39.25
CA ALA A 141 -26.56 0.56 -38.67
C ALA A 141 -26.90 0.79 -37.19
N VAL A 142 -28.14 0.55 -36.79
CA VAL A 142 -28.64 0.74 -35.43
C VAL A 142 -29.51 -0.45 -35.03
N ASN A 143 -30.19 -0.41 -33.89
CA ASN A 143 -31.22 -1.39 -33.52
C ASN A 143 -32.61 -0.83 -33.83
N ILE A 144 -33.59 -1.72 -33.95
CA ILE A 144 -35.00 -1.32 -34.10
C ILE A 144 -35.40 -0.37 -32.96
N ASN A 145 -35.89 0.81 -33.31
CA ASN A 145 -36.25 1.90 -32.37
C ASN A 145 -35.09 2.44 -31.51
N MET A 146 -33.83 2.28 -31.93
CA MET A 146 -32.64 2.61 -31.13
C MET A 146 -32.57 1.85 -29.79
N ASP A 147 -33.23 0.70 -29.71
CA ASP A 147 -33.27 -0.15 -28.51
C ASP A 147 -32.23 -1.26 -28.62
N VAL A 148 -31.18 -1.19 -27.80
CA VAL A 148 -30.05 -2.14 -27.78
C VAL A 148 -30.46 -3.60 -27.57
N GLY A 149 -31.65 -3.86 -27.01
CA GLY A 149 -32.19 -5.21 -26.83
C GLY A 149 -32.86 -5.80 -28.08
N LYS A 150 -32.98 -5.03 -29.17
CA LYS A 150 -33.67 -5.44 -30.40
C LYS A 150 -32.70 -5.75 -31.54
N LYS A 151 -33.20 -6.46 -32.56
CA LYS A 151 -32.44 -6.80 -33.76
C LYS A 151 -31.92 -5.55 -34.47
N GLY A 152 -30.84 -5.74 -35.22
CA GLY A 152 -30.23 -4.72 -36.03
C GLY A 152 -31.14 -4.19 -37.15
N HIS A 153 -30.91 -2.95 -37.57
CA HIS A 153 -31.74 -2.17 -38.49
C HIS A 153 -30.94 -1.07 -39.18
N PHE A 154 -31.23 -0.79 -40.46
CA PHE A 154 -30.65 0.35 -41.17
C PHE A 154 -31.59 1.55 -41.16
N MET A 155 -31.03 2.73 -40.90
CA MET A 155 -31.72 4.02 -41.01
C MET A 155 -30.83 5.02 -41.76
N VAL A 156 -31.41 6.13 -42.22
CA VAL A 156 -30.66 7.22 -42.86
C VAL A 156 -30.54 8.40 -41.89
N ALA A 157 -29.33 8.73 -41.46
CA ALA A 157 -29.03 9.90 -40.65
C ALA A 157 -28.99 11.17 -41.51
N LEU A 158 -29.63 12.24 -41.01
CA LEU A 158 -29.83 13.50 -41.72
C LEU A 158 -29.22 14.68 -41.01
N GLN A 159 -29.30 14.73 -39.68
CA GLN A 159 -28.76 15.86 -38.92
C GLN A 159 -28.60 15.50 -37.44
N ILE A 160 -27.66 16.18 -36.76
CA ILE A 160 -27.58 16.24 -35.30
C ILE A 160 -27.90 17.68 -34.88
N ILE A 161 -28.90 17.84 -33.99
CA ILE A 161 -29.29 19.13 -33.41
C ILE A 161 -29.65 18.96 -31.93
N ASN A 162 -29.28 19.91 -31.07
CA ASN A 162 -29.73 19.97 -29.66
C ASN A 162 -29.66 18.63 -28.89
N SER A 163 -28.59 17.85 -29.07
CA SER A 163 -28.42 16.51 -28.47
C SER A 163 -29.42 15.44 -28.95
N GLU A 164 -29.99 15.62 -30.13
CA GLU A 164 -30.80 14.62 -30.84
C GLU A 164 -30.19 14.33 -32.22
N ILE A 165 -30.42 13.10 -32.71
CA ILE A 165 -30.20 12.74 -34.11
C ILE A 165 -31.55 12.67 -34.83
N ILE A 166 -31.57 13.21 -36.05
CA ILE A 166 -32.72 13.14 -36.96
C ILE A 166 -32.43 12.11 -38.03
N VAL A 167 -33.35 11.15 -38.20
CA VAL A 167 -33.20 10.03 -39.15
C VAL A 167 -34.47 9.76 -39.95
N HIS A 168 -34.32 9.15 -41.12
CA HIS A 168 -35.40 8.44 -41.81
C HIS A 168 -35.34 6.95 -41.46
N ASP A 169 -36.42 6.46 -40.85
CA ASP A 169 -36.58 5.07 -40.40
C ASP A 169 -37.46 4.29 -41.39
N PRO A 170 -36.90 3.44 -42.29
CA PRO A 170 -37.69 2.71 -43.27
C PRO A 170 -38.63 1.67 -42.63
N GLY A 171 -38.37 1.28 -41.38
CA GLY A 171 -39.14 0.30 -40.60
C GLY A 171 -40.49 0.79 -40.07
N LYS A 172 -40.92 1.99 -40.48
CA LYS A 172 -42.21 2.58 -40.11
C LYS A 172 -42.91 3.18 -41.33
N THR A 173 -44.24 3.09 -41.40
CA THR A 173 -45.04 3.71 -42.46
C THR A 173 -44.83 5.24 -42.52
N ASN A 174 -44.77 5.89 -41.36
CA ASN A 174 -44.48 7.32 -41.21
C ASN A 174 -43.12 7.50 -40.51
N GLY A 175 -42.07 6.89 -41.06
CA GLY A 175 -40.73 6.84 -40.50
C GLY A 175 -39.83 8.02 -40.85
N GLY A 176 -40.31 8.98 -41.65
CA GLY A 176 -39.52 10.16 -41.97
C GLY A 176 -39.32 11.08 -40.77
N TRP A 177 -38.16 11.75 -40.73
CA TRP A 177 -37.82 12.81 -39.77
C TRP A 177 -38.01 12.39 -38.30
N LYS A 178 -37.56 11.20 -37.92
CA LYS A 178 -37.60 10.72 -36.54
C LYS A 178 -36.47 11.29 -35.73
N HIS A 179 -36.84 11.80 -34.55
CA HIS A 179 -35.91 12.29 -33.55
C HIS A 179 -35.62 11.18 -32.55
N PHE A 180 -34.35 11.01 -32.23
CA PHE A 180 -33.89 10.16 -31.14
C PHE A 180 -32.88 10.92 -30.29
N PRO A 181 -32.86 10.73 -28.96
CA PRO A 181 -31.79 11.26 -28.14
C PRO A 181 -30.44 10.77 -28.64
N LEU A 182 -29.46 11.68 -28.77
CA LEU A 182 -28.15 11.37 -29.32
C LEU A 182 -27.45 10.26 -28.53
N ARG A 183 -27.63 10.24 -27.20
CA ARG A 183 -27.09 9.17 -26.35
C ARG A 183 -27.63 7.79 -26.72
N THR A 184 -28.94 7.68 -26.91
CA THR A 184 -29.61 6.42 -27.28
C THR A 184 -29.20 5.94 -28.67
N PHE A 185 -29.03 6.87 -29.60
CA PHE A 185 -28.43 6.57 -30.89
C PHE A 185 -26.99 6.06 -30.75
N LEU A 186 -26.14 6.72 -29.97
CA LEU A 186 -24.74 6.31 -29.79
C LEU A 186 -24.63 4.94 -29.14
N ASP A 187 -25.43 4.66 -28.12
CA ASP A 187 -25.47 3.35 -27.46
C ASP A 187 -25.92 2.27 -28.47
N SER A 188 -26.94 2.55 -29.29
CA SER A 188 -27.41 1.64 -30.32
C SER A 188 -26.40 1.43 -31.47
N TRP A 189 -25.81 2.51 -31.98
CA TRP A 189 -24.82 2.51 -33.06
C TRP A 189 -23.55 1.76 -32.65
N ALA A 190 -23.12 1.90 -31.39
CA ALA A 190 -22.00 1.16 -30.81
C ALA A 190 -22.23 -0.36 -30.85
N THR A 191 -23.45 -0.85 -30.56
CA THR A 191 -23.74 -2.30 -30.67
C THR A 191 -23.63 -2.82 -32.10
N GLN A 192 -23.70 -1.93 -33.10
CA GLN A 192 -23.55 -2.24 -34.52
C GLN A 192 -22.16 -1.85 -35.04
N ASN A 193 -21.15 -1.81 -34.15
CA ASN A 193 -19.76 -1.47 -34.46
C ASN A 193 -19.59 -0.08 -35.09
N ASN A 194 -20.43 0.90 -34.73
CA ASN A 194 -20.50 2.22 -35.34
C ASN A 194 -20.49 2.20 -36.88
N SER A 195 -21.11 1.18 -37.47
CA SER A 195 -21.04 0.93 -38.91
C SER A 195 -21.85 1.96 -39.69
N TYR A 196 -21.32 2.39 -40.83
CA TYR A 196 -22.00 3.29 -41.75
C TYR A 196 -21.80 2.88 -43.21
N VAL A 197 -22.67 3.40 -44.08
CA VAL A 197 -22.52 3.34 -45.54
C VAL A 197 -22.68 4.74 -46.13
N ILE A 198 -21.72 5.09 -46.98
CA ILE A 198 -21.70 6.28 -47.82
C ILE A 198 -21.84 5.85 -49.27
N ILE A 199 -22.79 6.46 -49.98
CA ILE A 199 -22.89 6.31 -51.43
C ILE A 199 -22.62 7.65 -52.11
N LYS A 200 -21.78 7.62 -53.16
CA LYS A 200 -21.27 8.81 -53.85
C LYS A 200 -21.16 8.56 -55.35
N LYS A 201 -21.66 9.51 -56.14
CA LYS A 201 -21.56 9.50 -57.60
C LYS A 201 -20.25 10.15 -58.03
N ASP A 202 -19.52 9.53 -58.96
CA ASP A 202 -18.24 10.02 -59.48
C ASP A 202 -18.37 11.45 -60.04
N ASN A 203 -17.48 12.36 -59.61
CA ASN A 203 -17.29 13.75 -60.07
C ASN A 203 -18.57 14.54 -60.44
N ILE A 204 -19.12 15.27 -59.47
CA ILE A 204 -19.94 16.46 -59.73
C ILE A 204 -19.06 17.69 -59.40
N GLU A 205 -18.67 18.45 -60.42
CA GLU A 205 -18.20 19.84 -60.25
C GLU A 205 -19.36 20.64 -59.66
N TYR A 206 -19.24 21.08 -58.41
CA TYR A 206 -20.10 22.12 -57.87
C TYR A 206 -19.48 23.48 -58.23
N GLU A 207 -20.20 24.31 -58.98
CA GLU A 207 -19.85 25.72 -59.19
C GLU A 207 -19.65 26.39 -57.83
N SER A 208 -18.42 26.76 -57.53
CA SER A 208 -18.08 27.58 -56.38
C SER A 208 -18.63 29.00 -56.60
N ILE A 209 -19.50 29.45 -55.70
CA ILE A 209 -19.81 30.88 -55.59
C ILE A 209 -18.57 31.55 -55.00
N ASP A 210 -17.83 32.24 -55.87
CA ASP A 210 -16.75 33.15 -55.52
C ASP A 210 -17.27 34.29 -54.63
N PHE A 211 -16.61 34.49 -53.49
CA PHE A 211 -16.39 35.84 -52.96
C PHE A 211 -14.88 36.09 -52.98
N GLU A 212 -14.52 37.10 -53.76
CA GLU A 212 -13.19 37.49 -54.22
C GLU A 212 -12.13 37.55 -53.10
N ASN A 213 -11.00 36.87 -53.34
CA ASN A 213 -9.70 37.19 -52.77
C ASN A 213 -8.94 38.07 -53.77
N GLU A 214 -8.73 39.35 -53.45
CA GLU A 214 -7.63 40.12 -54.04
C GLU A 214 -6.33 39.81 -53.29
N GLN A 215 -5.38 39.27 -54.05
CA GLN A 215 -4.02 38.93 -53.65
C GLN A 215 -3.15 40.17 -53.40
N ILE A 216 -2.09 40.04 -52.57
CA ILE A 216 -0.75 40.51 -52.96
C ILE A 216 0.33 39.49 -52.53
N GLN A 217 1.18 39.19 -53.52
CA GLN A 217 2.37 38.34 -53.59
C GLN A 217 3.48 38.61 -52.56
N SER A 218 4.33 37.59 -52.37
CA SER A 218 5.77 37.81 -52.22
C SER A 218 6.60 36.76 -52.99
N GLN A 219 7.58 37.27 -53.75
CA GLN A 219 8.64 36.54 -54.47
C GLN A 219 9.96 36.64 -53.68
N GLU A 220 10.70 35.52 -53.65
CA GLU A 220 12.16 35.28 -53.59
C GLU A 220 13.11 36.00 -52.58
N THR A 221 13.70 35.17 -51.70
CA THR A 221 15.08 35.03 -51.09
C THR A 221 16.13 36.17 -51.21
N PRO A 222 17.12 36.34 -50.27
CA PRO A 222 17.92 35.26 -49.65
C PRO A 222 18.53 35.43 -48.22
N ASP A 223 19.00 34.30 -47.70
CA ASP A 223 20.15 34.02 -46.82
C ASP A 223 20.23 34.44 -45.33
N ASN A 224 20.65 33.42 -44.56
CA ASN A 224 21.50 33.45 -43.37
C ASN A 224 20.89 33.93 -42.03
N GLN A 225 20.48 32.97 -41.17
CA GLN A 225 21.23 32.66 -39.94
C GLN A 225 20.67 31.45 -39.19
N SER A 226 21.61 30.65 -38.72
CA SER A 226 21.53 29.40 -37.97
C SER A 226 20.56 29.42 -36.78
N SER A 227 19.64 28.44 -36.75
CA SER A 227 18.88 28.11 -35.55
C SER A 227 19.71 27.24 -34.59
N ILE A 228 19.37 27.40 -33.32
CA ILE A 228 20.05 26.97 -32.09
C ILE A 228 20.22 25.44 -31.92
N PHE A 229 19.83 24.64 -32.91
CA PHE A 229 19.89 23.18 -32.88
C PHE A 229 21.25 22.57 -33.28
N THR A 230 22.21 23.39 -33.73
CA THR A 230 23.60 22.95 -33.96
C THR A 230 24.51 23.17 -32.73
N ARG A 231 23.95 23.35 -31.52
CA ARG A 231 24.73 23.59 -30.29
C ARG A 231 24.55 22.61 -29.14
N ILE A 232 23.78 21.53 -29.34
CA ILE A 232 23.60 20.47 -28.32
C ILE A 232 24.23 19.14 -28.78
N LYS A 233 24.56 19.00 -30.07
CA LYS A 233 25.21 17.80 -30.61
C LYS A 233 26.74 17.77 -30.41
N ASP A 234 27.34 18.88 -29.96
CA ASP A 234 28.80 19.03 -29.75
C ASP A 234 29.21 19.01 -28.26
N PHE A 235 28.37 18.56 -27.32
CA PHE A 235 28.72 18.53 -25.89
C PHE A 235 28.95 17.12 -25.28
N PHE A 236 28.56 16.04 -25.96
CA PHE A 236 28.78 14.66 -25.44
C PHE A 236 29.54 13.74 -26.41
N GLY A 237 30.29 14.30 -27.35
CA GLY A 237 31.10 13.55 -28.30
C GLY A 237 32.51 13.19 -27.81
N ASP A 238 32.97 13.74 -26.68
CA ASP A 238 34.39 13.70 -26.27
C ASP A 238 34.60 13.26 -24.81
N LEU A 239 33.98 12.17 -24.38
CA LEU A 239 34.48 11.46 -23.21
C LEU A 239 34.36 9.95 -23.44
N LEU A 240 35.54 9.31 -23.50
CA LEU A 240 35.80 7.87 -23.40
C LEU A 240 35.87 7.09 -24.72
N PHE A 241 36.87 7.39 -25.55
CA PHE A 241 37.62 6.33 -26.24
C PHE A 241 39.10 6.70 -26.27
N ASP A 242 39.93 5.94 -25.55
CA ASP A 242 41.37 5.89 -25.77
C ASP A 242 41.74 4.48 -26.22
N ASN A 243 42.65 4.40 -27.18
CA ASN A 243 42.97 3.21 -27.99
C ASN A 243 43.91 2.23 -27.25
N ASP A 244 43.70 0.91 -27.40
CA ASP A 244 44.53 -0.06 -28.17
C ASP A 244 45.13 -1.17 -27.24
N PRO A 245 45.72 -2.28 -27.73
CA PRO A 245 45.01 -3.55 -27.86
C PRO A 245 45.73 -4.77 -27.22
N ALA A 246 45.06 -5.93 -27.31
CA ALA A 246 45.60 -7.29 -27.20
C ALA A 246 46.00 -7.83 -25.82
N GLN A 247 45.32 -8.90 -25.37
CA GLN A 247 45.92 -10.23 -25.25
C GLN A 247 44.90 -11.33 -24.89
N SER A 248 45.06 -12.44 -25.57
CA SER A 248 44.44 -13.76 -25.40
C SER A 248 44.92 -14.49 -24.14
N VAL A 249 44.01 -15.07 -23.34
CA VAL A 249 44.25 -16.24 -22.47
C VAL A 249 42.89 -16.95 -22.30
N GLU A 250 42.59 -18.00 -23.06
CA GLU A 250 42.84 -19.43 -22.76
C GLU A 250 41.94 -20.01 -21.65
N SER A 251 41.02 -20.86 -22.11
CA SER A 251 40.14 -21.72 -21.33
C SER A 251 40.93 -22.80 -20.59
N GLN A 252 40.70 -22.97 -19.29
CA GLN A 252 41.02 -24.21 -18.59
C GLN A 252 39.80 -24.81 -17.89
N LYS A 253 39.52 -26.03 -18.34
CA LYS A 253 38.54 -26.99 -17.85
C LYS A 253 39.22 -27.80 -16.74
N ILE A 254 38.68 -27.79 -15.52
CA ILE A 254 39.08 -28.75 -14.48
C ILE A 254 37.79 -29.39 -13.93
N THR A 255 37.62 -30.66 -14.29
CA THR A 255 36.77 -31.64 -13.61
C THR A 255 37.62 -32.38 -12.59
N THR A 256 37.16 -32.56 -11.37
CA THR A 256 36.85 -33.89 -10.77
C THR A 256 36.26 -33.75 -9.36
N GLU A 257 35.35 -34.69 -9.09
CA GLU A 257 34.47 -34.89 -7.93
C GLU A 257 35.20 -35.09 -6.60
N GLU A 258 34.60 -34.63 -5.49
CA GLU A 258 34.77 -35.20 -4.16
C GLU A 258 33.54 -34.86 -3.28
N ASP A 259 32.86 -35.90 -2.81
CA ASP A 259 31.99 -36.04 -1.63
C ASP A 259 31.02 -34.90 -1.27
N LEU A 260 29.77 -35.02 -1.72
CA LEU A 260 28.64 -34.25 -1.17
C LEU A 260 28.08 -34.95 0.07
N VAL A 261 28.59 -34.52 1.23
CA VAL A 261 27.73 -34.28 2.39
C VAL A 261 26.62 -33.35 1.92
N GLU A 262 25.37 -33.63 2.29
CA GLU A 262 24.23 -32.77 1.96
C GLU A 262 24.48 -31.40 2.64
N VAL A 263 25.04 -30.46 1.87
CA VAL A 263 25.24 -29.07 2.30
C VAL A 263 23.88 -28.42 2.18
N GLU A 264 23.21 -28.18 3.30
CA GLU A 264 22.04 -27.31 3.29
C GLU A 264 22.43 -25.99 2.60
N GLU A 265 21.63 -25.57 1.61
CA GLU A 265 21.93 -24.34 0.89
C GLU A 265 21.95 -23.14 1.86
N PRO A 266 22.86 -22.18 1.66
CA PRO A 266 22.94 -21.00 2.50
C PRO A 266 21.70 -20.11 2.31
N VAL A 267 20.76 -20.20 3.24
CA VAL A 267 19.55 -19.38 3.35
C VAL A 267 19.88 -18.09 4.09
N TYR A 268 19.76 -16.97 3.39
CA TYR A 268 19.85 -15.63 3.97
C TYR A 268 18.44 -15.14 4.29
N ASN A 269 18.16 -14.89 5.57
CA ASN A 269 16.90 -14.31 6.00
C ASN A 269 17.13 -13.41 7.21
N LEU A 270 16.27 -12.42 7.41
CA LEU A 270 16.39 -11.46 8.50
C LEU A 270 15.07 -11.17 9.19
N GLN A 271 15.19 -10.72 10.44
CA GLN A 271 14.14 -10.05 11.19
C GLN A 271 14.63 -8.63 11.53
N LEU A 272 13.92 -7.59 11.11
CA LEU A 272 14.25 -6.21 11.52
C LEU A 272 13.96 -6.05 13.02
N LEU A 273 14.89 -5.44 13.75
CA LEU A 273 14.85 -5.29 15.21
C LEU A 273 14.50 -3.87 15.65
N ASN A 274 14.37 -2.94 14.70
CA ASN A 274 13.90 -1.60 14.99
C ASN A 274 13.12 -1.03 13.81
N SER A 275 12.10 -0.26 14.14
CA SER A 275 11.45 0.69 13.26
C SER A 275 11.81 2.09 13.77
N PRO A 276 12.13 3.07 12.91
CA PRO A 276 12.43 4.41 13.39
C PRO A 276 11.15 5.10 13.88
N GLU A 277 11.23 5.83 14.98
CA GLU A 277 10.23 6.88 15.27
C GLU A 277 10.18 7.88 14.10
N ALA A 278 9.00 8.41 13.81
CA ALA A 278 8.85 9.44 12.77
C ALA A 278 9.81 10.61 13.05
N LEU A 279 10.73 10.86 12.12
CA LEU A 279 11.76 11.86 12.27
C LEU A 279 11.15 13.24 12.01
N LYS A 280 10.79 13.95 13.09
CA LYS A 280 10.34 15.35 13.03
C LYS A 280 11.53 16.29 13.04
N VAL A 281 11.63 17.14 12.02
CA VAL A 281 12.74 18.08 11.83
C VAL A 281 12.17 19.46 11.53
N ASN A 282 12.76 20.49 12.16
CA ASN A 282 12.42 21.87 11.86
C ASN A 282 13.11 22.29 10.56
N LYS A 283 12.48 23.20 9.80
CA LYS A 283 13.09 23.85 8.64
C LYS A 283 14.48 24.39 9.01
N GLY A 284 15.51 23.95 8.29
CA GLY A 284 16.91 24.34 8.52
C GLY A 284 17.85 23.23 9.00
N GLN A 285 17.34 22.08 9.46
CA GLN A 285 18.18 20.89 9.68
C GLN A 285 18.51 20.21 8.34
N THR A 286 19.80 19.97 8.08
CA THR A 286 20.28 19.50 6.76
C THR A 286 20.57 18.01 6.68
N GLU A 287 20.87 17.35 7.81
CA GLU A 287 21.21 15.93 7.86
C GLU A 287 20.65 15.23 9.13
N ALA A 288 20.49 13.91 9.06
CA ALA A 288 20.14 13.04 10.19
C ALA A 288 20.88 11.70 10.11
N GLN A 289 21.20 11.10 11.26
CA GLN A 289 21.79 9.76 11.33
C GLN A 289 20.70 8.73 11.57
N ILE A 290 20.76 7.62 10.84
CA ILE A 290 19.83 6.51 10.92
C ILE A 290 20.60 5.22 11.18
N THR A 291 20.02 4.35 11.99
CA THR A 291 20.61 3.06 12.36
C THR A 291 19.57 1.98 12.12
N VAL A 292 19.87 1.01 11.26
CA VAL A 292 19.04 -0.17 11.00
C VAL A 292 19.65 -1.35 11.74
N ARG A 293 18.85 -2.07 12.53
CA ARG A 293 19.24 -3.29 13.25
C ARG A 293 18.43 -4.46 12.71
N ALA A 294 19.08 -5.59 12.47
CA ALA A 294 18.45 -6.80 11.96
C ALA A 294 19.08 -8.06 12.55
N LYS A 295 18.27 -9.03 12.96
CA LYS A 295 18.72 -10.37 13.37
C LYS A 295 18.84 -11.28 12.16
N ASN A 296 19.92 -12.04 12.08
CA ASN A 296 20.10 -13.06 11.06
C ASN A 296 19.31 -14.32 11.43
N ILE A 297 18.17 -14.53 10.80
CA ILE A 297 17.34 -15.75 10.99
C ILE A 297 17.55 -16.79 9.88
N GLY A 298 18.57 -16.57 9.03
CA GLY A 298 19.03 -17.54 8.06
C GLY A 298 19.95 -18.61 8.68
N ASN A 299 20.34 -19.61 7.88
CA ASN A 299 21.26 -20.68 8.32
C ASN A 299 22.74 -20.40 7.99
N THR A 300 23.06 -19.21 7.45
CA THR A 300 24.41 -18.82 7.04
C THR A 300 24.81 -17.46 7.64
N SER A 301 26.10 -17.26 7.91
CA SER A 301 26.61 -15.98 8.42
C SER A 301 26.56 -14.85 7.39
N TRP A 302 26.27 -13.64 7.85
CA TRP A 302 26.42 -12.40 7.07
C TRP A 302 27.83 -11.88 7.22
N GLU A 303 28.44 -11.41 6.13
CA GLU A 303 29.80 -10.88 6.14
C GLU A 303 29.78 -9.38 5.80
N GLN A 304 30.58 -8.58 6.49
CA GLN A 304 30.61 -7.10 6.38
C GLN A 304 30.61 -6.59 4.93
N LYS A 305 31.38 -7.24 4.06
CA LYS A 305 31.57 -6.81 2.67
C LYS A 305 30.53 -7.39 1.71
N LYS A 306 29.70 -8.32 2.17
CA LYS A 306 28.68 -9.00 1.38
C LYS A 306 27.28 -8.56 1.74
N VAL A 307 27.05 -7.90 2.87
CA VAL A 307 25.72 -7.44 3.26
C VAL A 307 25.73 -5.92 3.44
N SER A 308 24.72 -5.24 2.92
CA SER A 308 24.56 -3.79 3.01
C SER A 308 23.10 -3.39 3.11
N ILE A 309 22.84 -2.16 3.57
CA ILE A 309 21.57 -1.49 3.32
C ILE A 309 21.66 -0.75 1.98
N ASN A 310 20.60 -0.86 1.19
CA ASN A 310 20.42 -0.19 -0.08
C ASN A 310 19.15 0.65 -0.05
N VAL A 311 19.11 1.74 -0.81
CA VAL A 311 17.89 2.53 -0.99
C VAL A 311 16.93 1.87 -1.96
N VAL A 312 15.63 1.99 -1.69
CA VAL A 312 14.56 1.40 -2.52
C VAL A 312 14.07 2.44 -3.54
N GLY A 313 13.83 2.03 -4.79
CA GLY A 313 13.34 2.92 -5.86
C GLY A 313 14.44 3.53 -6.75
N GLY A 314 15.71 3.17 -6.56
CA GLY A 314 16.81 3.59 -7.43
C GLY A 314 17.30 5.03 -7.18
N HIS A 315 18.09 5.58 -8.10
CA HIS A 315 18.89 6.78 -7.85
C HIS A 315 18.06 8.06 -7.78
N ALA A 316 17.18 8.28 -8.76
CA ALA A 316 16.43 9.52 -8.92
C ALA A 316 15.55 9.88 -7.70
N PRO A 317 14.70 8.99 -7.14
CA PRO A 317 13.87 9.35 -5.98
C PRO A 317 14.67 9.46 -4.67
N ASN A 318 15.89 8.91 -4.62
CA ASN A 318 16.71 8.92 -3.41
C ASN A 318 17.80 10.00 -3.40
N GLU A 319 17.97 10.75 -4.51
CA GLU A 319 18.96 11.82 -4.60
C GLU A 319 18.81 12.91 -3.51
N PRO A 320 17.59 13.31 -3.08
CA PRO A 320 17.43 14.27 -1.99
C PRO A 320 17.96 13.79 -0.64
N TYR A 321 18.00 12.48 -0.39
CA TYR A 321 18.44 11.91 0.90
C TYR A 321 19.91 11.48 0.90
N LYS A 322 20.55 11.45 -0.27
CA LYS A 322 21.90 10.92 -0.45
C LYS A 322 22.93 11.77 0.29
N HIS A 323 23.58 11.16 1.29
CA HIS A 323 24.65 11.79 2.02
C HIS A 323 26.04 11.43 1.42
N PRO A 324 27.04 12.33 1.42
CA PRO A 324 28.36 12.05 0.88
C PRO A 324 29.11 10.87 1.52
N THR A 325 28.70 10.43 2.71
CA THR A 325 29.31 9.28 3.42
C THR A 325 28.75 7.93 2.99
N TRP A 326 27.78 7.89 2.07
CA TRP A 326 27.25 6.62 1.58
C TRP A 326 28.34 5.83 0.86
N PHE A 327 28.33 4.50 1.05
CA PHE A 327 29.27 3.60 0.40
C PHE A 327 29.19 3.69 -1.13
N THR A 328 27.97 3.84 -1.67
CA THR A 328 27.73 4.27 -3.06
C THR A 328 26.44 5.09 -3.14
N ALA A 329 26.10 5.67 -4.30
CA ALA A 329 24.86 6.42 -4.48
C ALA A 329 23.56 5.63 -4.17
N LEU A 330 23.61 4.30 -4.13
CA LEU A 330 22.48 3.43 -3.79
C LEU A 330 22.70 2.57 -2.55
N ARG A 331 23.89 2.65 -1.93
CA ARG A 331 24.29 1.80 -0.80
C ARG A 331 24.69 2.70 0.37
N PRO A 332 23.74 3.08 1.23
CA PRO A 332 24.03 3.99 2.34
C PRO A 332 25.09 3.48 3.33
N SER A 333 25.12 2.18 3.64
CA SER A 333 26.17 1.59 4.46
C SER A 333 26.29 0.08 4.24
N LEU A 334 27.49 -0.45 4.50
CA LEU A 334 27.71 -1.88 4.68
C LEU A 334 27.27 -2.31 6.09
N LEU A 335 27.24 -3.61 6.35
CA LEU A 335 27.09 -4.14 7.71
C LEU A 335 28.22 -3.60 8.60
N ASP A 336 27.90 -3.12 9.80
CA ASP A 336 28.87 -2.48 10.70
C ASP A 336 29.80 -3.53 11.35
N GLN A 337 29.26 -4.72 11.64
CA GLN A 337 29.98 -5.87 12.19
C GLN A 337 30.78 -6.62 11.11
N ALA A 338 31.92 -7.21 11.50
CA ALA A 338 32.78 -7.99 10.61
C ALA A 338 32.05 -9.23 10.02
N SER A 339 31.30 -9.94 10.87
CA SER A 339 30.43 -11.06 10.50
C SER A 339 29.30 -11.19 11.53
N VAL A 340 28.14 -11.71 11.12
CA VAL A 340 26.97 -11.97 11.97
C VAL A 340 26.51 -13.40 11.72
N SER A 341 26.74 -14.28 12.69
CA SER A 341 26.32 -15.69 12.64
C SER A 341 24.79 -15.83 12.59
N PRO A 342 24.24 -16.99 12.15
CA PRO A 342 22.84 -17.34 12.39
C PRO A 342 22.44 -17.08 13.85
N GLY A 343 21.29 -16.44 14.06
CA GLY A 343 20.79 -15.97 15.36
C GLY A 343 21.37 -14.62 15.83
N GLY A 344 22.49 -14.15 15.26
CA GLY A 344 23.15 -12.91 15.69
C GLY A 344 22.54 -11.62 15.11
N GLU A 345 22.88 -10.48 15.70
CA GLU A 345 22.39 -9.16 15.28
C GLU A 345 23.42 -8.39 14.43
N GLY A 346 22.95 -7.86 13.31
CA GLY A 346 23.67 -6.95 12.43
C GLY A 346 23.12 -5.54 12.46
N THR A 347 24.00 -4.56 12.37
CA THR A 347 23.69 -3.13 12.40
C THR A 347 24.19 -2.45 11.14
N PHE A 348 23.46 -1.45 10.66
CA PHE A 348 23.83 -0.63 9.52
C PHE A 348 23.60 0.83 9.89
N THR A 349 24.69 1.57 10.07
CA THR A 349 24.64 2.98 10.45
C THR A 349 24.95 3.88 9.25
N THR A 350 24.09 4.86 8.97
CA THR A 350 24.34 5.82 7.88
C THR A 350 23.75 7.19 8.18
N LYS A 351 24.16 8.21 7.42
CA LYS A 351 23.57 9.55 7.47
C LYS A 351 22.73 9.79 6.24
N ILE A 352 21.69 10.60 6.35
CA ILE A 352 20.85 11.05 5.22
C ILE A 352 20.78 12.58 5.21
N ASN A 353 20.64 13.15 4.02
CA ASN A 353 20.23 14.54 3.88
C ASN A 353 18.72 14.67 4.13
N ILE A 354 18.30 15.82 4.66
CA ILE A 354 16.90 16.12 4.96
C ILE A 354 16.33 17.04 3.87
N PRO A 355 15.14 16.75 3.31
CA PRO A 355 14.43 17.66 2.41
C PRO A 355 14.18 19.03 3.06
N GLN A 356 14.35 20.12 2.31
CA GLN A 356 14.25 21.47 2.87
C GLN A 356 12.86 22.10 2.71
N GLU A 357 12.01 21.52 1.87
CA GLU A 357 10.62 21.94 1.71
C GLU A 357 9.76 21.30 2.82
N PRO A 358 8.89 22.07 3.49
CA PRO A 358 7.96 21.52 4.47
C PRO A 358 7.07 20.43 3.87
N GLY A 359 6.83 19.35 4.62
CA GLY A 359 6.06 18.21 4.13
C GLY A 359 6.43 16.89 4.80
N ASN A 360 5.68 15.84 4.44
CA ASN A 360 5.94 14.47 4.87
C ASN A 360 6.61 13.69 3.74
N TYR A 361 7.72 13.05 4.07
CA TYR A 361 8.56 12.31 3.14
C TYR A 361 8.76 10.89 3.66
N THR A 362 8.77 9.91 2.76
CA THR A 362 9.05 8.51 3.11
C THR A 362 10.36 8.08 2.48
N PHE A 363 11.30 7.65 3.33
CA PHE A 363 12.59 7.11 2.93
C PHE A 363 12.64 5.61 3.25
N ARG A 364 13.07 4.79 2.28
CA ARG A 364 13.00 3.32 2.37
C ARG A 364 14.36 2.68 2.15
N LEU A 365 14.70 1.73 3.01
CA LEU A 365 15.92 0.95 2.96
C LEU A 365 15.62 -0.55 2.90
N GLN A 366 16.48 -1.29 2.20
CA GLN A 366 16.44 -2.74 2.12
C GLN A 366 17.81 -3.32 2.46
N VAL A 367 17.85 -4.33 3.33
CA VAL A 367 19.06 -5.11 3.55
C VAL A 367 19.21 -6.10 2.40
N VAL A 368 20.40 -6.13 1.79
CA VAL A 368 20.71 -6.98 0.64
C VAL A 368 22.03 -7.72 0.83
N ARG A 369 22.11 -8.92 0.28
CA ARG A 369 23.34 -9.66 0.06
C ARG A 369 23.87 -9.39 -1.34
N GLN A 370 25.13 -9.00 -1.44
CA GLN A 370 25.87 -8.95 -2.68
C GLN A 370 26.50 -10.32 -2.97
N ASP A 371 26.24 -10.85 -4.17
CA ASP A 371 26.95 -11.97 -4.74
C ASP A 371 27.43 -11.62 -6.16
N GLY A 372 28.74 -11.48 -6.34
CA GLY A 372 29.31 -10.87 -7.54
C GLY A 372 28.82 -9.43 -7.76
N TYR A 373 28.19 -9.19 -8.91
CA TYR A 373 27.57 -7.91 -9.27
C TYR A 373 26.08 -7.82 -8.93
N ASN A 374 25.49 -8.93 -8.46
CA ASN A 374 24.07 -9.03 -8.17
C ASN A 374 23.80 -8.75 -6.69
N PHE A 375 22.65 -8.16 -6.41
CA PHE A 375 22.18 -7.90 -5.06
C PHE A 375 20.87 -8.64 -4.85
N TYR A 376 20.84 -9.48 -3.82
CA TYR A 376 19.70 -10.29 -3.44
C TYR A 376 19.13 -9.74 -2.14
N GLN A 377 17.82 -9.58 -2.08
CA GLN A 377 17.16 -9.15 -0.87
C GLN A 377 17.36 -10.19 0.24
N ILE A 378 17.68 -9.74 1.46
CA ILE A 378 17.64 -10.58 2.65
C ILE A 378 16.35 -10.24 3.40
N GLY A 379 15.49 -11.25 3.62
CA GLY A 379 14.14 -11.06 4.16
C GLY A 379 13.19 -10.32 3.22
N SER A 380 11.90 -10.26 3.55
CA SER A 380 10.87 -9.64 2.68
C SER A 380 10.50 -8.20 3.07
N ARG A 381 10.97 -7.69 4.22
CA ARG A 381 10.54 -6.40 4.78
C ARG A 381 11.53 -5.26 4.49
N PHE A 382 11.01 -4.11 4.10
CA PHE A 382 11.75 -2.84 4.03
C PHE A 382 11.80 -2.14 5.39
N TYR A 383 12.86 -1.37 5.63
CA TYR A 383 12.93 -0.42 6.72
C TYR A 383 12.39 0.94 6.25
N PHE A 384 11.30 1.40 6.87
CA PHE A 384 10.61 2.64 6.51
C PHE A 384 10.95 3.76 7.48
N LEU A 385 11.32 4.93 6.96
CA LEU A 385 11.54 6.14 7.74
C LEU A 385 10.62 7.25 7.24
N ASN A 386 9.65 7.65 8.07
CA ASN A 386 8.83 8.82 7.82
C ASN A 386 9.54 10.07 8.37
N ILE A 387 9.71 11.08 7.52
CA ILE A 387 10.38 12.34 7.84
C ILE A 387 9.35 13.47 7.69
N SER A 388 9.09 14.20 8.76
CA SER A 388 8.17 15.34 8.75
C SER A 388 8.97 16.63 8.92
N VAL A 389 9.00 17.46 7.87
CA VAL A 389 9.66 18.77 7.86
C VAL A 389 8.63 19.84 8.19
N LEU A 390 8.78 20.50 9.33
CA LEU A 390 7.83 21.50 9.85
C LEU A 390 8.13 22.92 9.33
N GLU A 391 7.08 23.71 9.04
CA GLU A 391 7.21 25.14 8.69
C GLU A 391 7.71 25.98 9.87
N GLU A 392 8.58 26.94 9.59
CA GLU A 392 9.04 27.93 10.57
C GLU A 392 7.99 29.05 10.68
N ILE A 393 7.44 29.27 11.87
CA ILE A 393 6.44 30.32 12.11
C ILE A 393 7.20 31.65 12.27
N GLU A 394 7.08 32.56 11.30
CA GLU A 394 7.57 33.95 11.47
C GLU A 394 6.61 34.73 12.38
N GLU A 395 7.14 35.29 13.48
CA GLU A 395 6.41 36.24 14.33
C GLU A 395 6.07 37.52 13.53
N ILE A 396 4.78 37.72 13.26
CA ILE A 396 4.28 38.94 12.62
C ILE A 396 4.00 40.00 13.70
N VAL A 397 4.71 41.13 13.60
CA VAL A 397 4.40 42.38 14.31
C VAL A 397 3.15 43.01 13.68
N VAL A 398 2.08 43.18 14.46
CA VAL A 398 0.80 43.77 14.00
C VAL A 398 0.63 45.19 14.56
N GLU A 399 0.51 46.17 13.66
CA GLU A 399 -0.03 47.50 13.95
C GLU A 399 -1.58 47.44 14.01
N GLU A 400 -2.16 48.09 15.02
CA GLU A 400 -3.61 48.17 15.29
C GLU A 400 -4.41 48.85 14.16
N ILE A 401 -5.63 48.36 13.87
CA ILE A 401 -6.90 49.08 14.05
C ILE A 401 -8.10 48.18 13.62
N ASP A 402 -8.88 47.83 14.65
CA ASP A 402 -10.34 47.91 14.82
C ASP A 402 -11.32 47.30 13.78
N VAL A 403 -11.90 46.15 14.16
CA VAL A 403 -13.07 45.51 13.53
C VAL A 403 -14.12 45.23 14.61
N GLN A 404 -15.34 45.75 14.41
CA GLN A 404 -16.51 45.35 15.19
C GLN A 404 -17.18 44.10 14.59
N GLU A 405 -17.32 43.08 15.45
CA GLU A 405 -18.38 42.04 15.59
C GLU A 405 -18.78 41.25 14.33
N GLU A 406 -18.85 39.91 14.28
CA GLU A 406 -19.13 38.90 15.32
C GLU A 406 -18.72 37.51 14.74
N GLU A 407 -17.77 36.80 15.35
CA GLU A 407 -17.68 35.32 15.33
C GLU A 407 -16.66 34.87 16.40
N LYS A 408 -17.15 34.48 17.58
CA LYS A 408 -16.31 34.00 18.69
C LYS A 408 -15.77 32.60 18.39
N THR A 409 -14.45 32.47 18.27
CA THR A 409 -13.74 31.21 18.05
C THR A 409 -13.58 30.41 19.33
N LEU A 410 -13.47 29.09 19.15
CA LEU A 410 -13.38 28.05 20.20
C LEU A 410 -12.20 28.24 21.18
N GLY A 411 -11.18 29.02 20.80
CA GLY A 411 -10.01 29.32 21.63
C GLY A 411 -10.31 30.20 22.85
N GLU A 412 -11.15 31.24 22.70
CA GLU A 412 -11.52 32.12 23.83
C GLU A 412 -12.37 31.41 24.89
N LYS A 413 -13.12 30.37 24.50
CA LYS A 413 -13.85 29.52 25.46
C LYS A 413 -12.93 28.63 26.28
N ILE A 414 -11.82 28.18 25.72
CA ILE A 414 -10.85 27.33 26.42
C ILE A 414 -10.03 28.17 27.39
N GLU A 415 -9.61 29.37 27.00
CA GLU A 415 -8.88 30.29 27.88
C GLU A 415 -9.74 30.76 29.07
N GLN A 416 -11.01 31.11 28.84
CA GLN A 416 -11.94 31.47 29.93
C GLN A 416 -12.21 30.29 30.87
N THR A 417 -12.32 29.07 30.34
CA THR A 417 -12.55 27.86 31.17
C THR A 417 -11.32 27.51 31.99
N VAL A 418 -10.10 27.74 31.46
CA VAL A 418 -8.84 27.51 32.18
C VAL A 418 -8.59 28.58 33.23
N GLU A 419 -8.91 29.86 32.97
CA GLU A 419 -8.84 30.92 33.99
C GLU A 419 -9.86 30.70 35.11
N ASP A 420 -11.11 30.33 34.78
CA ASP A 420 -12.13 30.02 35.79
C ASP A 420 -11.75 28.78 36.64
N LEU A 421 -11.11 27.76 36.05
CA LEU A 421 -10.59 26.60 36.78
C LEU A 421 -9.38 26.93 37.67
N ILE A 422 -8.50 27.84 37.23
CA ILE A 422 -7.36 28.29 38.03
C ILE A 422 -7.85 29.14 39.22
N GLU A 423 -8.90 29.95 39.03
CA GLU A 423 -9.51 30.74 40.10
C GLU A 423 -10.27 29.85 41.11
N ASP A 424 -10.99 28.82 40.66
CA ASP A 424 -11.64 27.82 41.52
C ASP A 424 -10.63 26.98 42.33
N VAL A 425 -9.50 26.59 41.73
CA VAL A 425 -8.42 25.87 42.44
C VAL A 425 -7.73 26.79 43.45
N LEU A 426 -7.50 28.07 43.11
CA LEU A 426 -6.93 29.05 44.05
C LEU A 426 -7.86 29.35 45.23
N ASP A 427 -9.18 29.38 45.01
CA ASP A 427 -10.14 29.59 46.09
C ASP A 427 -10.35 28.34 46.96
N GLN A 428 -10.37 27.13 46.39
CA GLN A 428 -10.33 25.87 47.19
C GLN A 428 -9.05 25.74 48.02
N THR A 429 -7.91 26.22 47.50
CA THR A 429 -6.63 26.20 48.24
C THR A 429 -6.64 27.20 49.39
N LYS A 430 -7.25 28.39 49.23
CA LYS A 430 -7.43 29.37 50.33
C LYS A 430 -8.41 28.89 51.40
N GLU A 431 -9.45 28.14 51.02
CA GLU A 431 -10.43 27.57 51.96
C GLU A 431 -9.79 26.46 52.81
N THR A 432 -8.95 25.61 52.19
CA THR A 432 -8.19 24.55 52.88
C THR A 432 -7.13 25.11 53.84
N ILE A 433 -6.45 26.20 53.48
CA ILE A 433 -5.47 26.88 54.36
C ILE A 433 -6.17 27.49 55.58
N ASN A 434 -7.36 28.08 55.42
CA ASN A 434 -8.15 28.61 56.54
C ASN A 434 -8.70 27.50 57.47
N GLU A 435 -9.00 26.30 56.98
CA GLU A 435 -9.37 25.15 57.83
C GLU A 435 -8.17 24.60 58.63
N VAL A 436 -6.97 24.61 58.05
CA VAL A 436 -5.73 24.22 58.75
C VAL A 436 -5.37 25.22 59.83
N GLU A 437 -5.48 26.54 59.58
CA GLU A 437 -5.23 27.58 60.59
C GLU A 437 -6.22 27.51 61.76
N ASN A 438 -7.51 27.27 61.49
CA ASN A 438 -8.52 27.07 62.54
C ASN A 438 -8.32 25.78 63.36
N THR A 439 -7.74 24.73 62.75
CA THR A 439 -7.44 23.46 63.44
C THR A 439 -6.20 23.61 64.34
N VAL A 440 -5.18 24.35 63.89
CA VAL A 440 -3.99 24.67 64.69
C VAL A 440 -4.34 25.60 65.87
N GLU A 441 -5.23 26.58 65.68
CA GLU A 441 -5.67 27.47 66.76
C GLU A 441 -6.54 26.74 67.81
N ASN A 442 -7.33 25.75 67.40
CA ASN A 442 -8.08 24.86 68.30
C ASN A 442 -7.18 23.89 69.09
N ILE A 443 -6.08 23.39 68.49
CA ILE A 443 -5.09 22.56 69.19
C ILE A 443 -4.30 23.40 70.21
N VAL A 444 -3.89 24.62 69.86
CA VAL A 444 -3.18 25.55 70.76
C VAL A 444 -4.05 26.01 71.94
N ASN A 445 -5.36 26.16 71.74
CA ASN A 445 -6.31 26.51 72.82
C ASN A 445 -6.70 25.31 73.71
N THR A 446 -6.60 24.08 73.19
CA THR A 446 -6.83 22.86 73.98
C THR A 446 -5.64 22.51 74.87
N VAL A 447 -4.40 22.76 74.39
CA VAL A 447 -3.17 22.54 75.17
C VAL A 447 -2.99 23.57 76.30
N LYS A 448 -3.51 24.80 76.16
CA LYS A 448 -3.48 25.83 77.22
C LYS A 448 -4.46 25.64 78.38
N LYS A 449 -5.35 24.63 78.32
CA LYS A 449 -6.32 24.33 79.39
C LYS A 449 -5.94 23.15 80.29
N PHE A 450 -4.84 22.44 80.01
CA PHE A 450 -4.48 21.20 80.73
C PHE A 450 -3.37 21.35 81.79
N PHE A 451 -2.70 22.50 81.90
CA PHE A 451 -1.70 22.72 82.95
C PHE A 451 -1.87 24.06 83.65
N GLY A 452 -2.74 24.05 84.66
CA GLY A 452 -2.80 25.09 85.69
C GLY A 452 -2.68 24.47 87.09
N GLY A 453 -1.60 24.80 87.80
CA GLY A 453 -1.70 25.18 89.21
C GLY A 453 -0.85 24.45 90.26
N GLY A 454 0.27 25.08 90.62
CA GLY A 454 0.85 25.13 91.98
C GLY A 454 2.13 24.31 92.20
N GLY A 455 3.24 24.79 92.74
CA GLY A 455 3.63 26.10 93.28
C GLY A 455 4.81 25.92 94.27
N GLY A 456 5.79 26.83 94.27
CA GLY A 456 6.58 27.20 95.47
C GLY A 456 8.11 26.99 95.47
N GLY A 457 8.84 28.12 95.60
CA GLY A 457 10.17 28.24 96.26
C GLY A 457 11.40 28.26 95.33
N SER A 458 11.93 29.43 94.93
CA SER A 458 12.93 30.27 95.66
C SER A 458 14.32 29.61 95.75
N SER A 459 15.48 30.21 95.49
CA SER A 459 15.92 31.44 94.84
C SER A 459 17.46 31.46 94.94
N ASN A 460 18.11 31.76 93.82
CA ASN A 460 19.40 32.45 93.69
C ASN A 460 20.77 31.79 93.98
N PRO A 461 21.81 32.27 93.25
CA PRO A 461 23.12 31.66 93.05
C PRO A 461 24.18 32.22 94.01
N PRO A 462 25.45 31.76 93.96
CA PRO A 462 26.50 32.67 93.46
C PRO A 462 27.68 31.99 92.72
N PRO A 463 28.63 32.79 92.19
CA PRO A 463 29.59 32.42 91.17
C PRO A 463 31.03 32.25 91.70
N VAL A 464 31.90 31.73 90.82
CA VAL A 464 33.29 32.17 90.50
C VAL A 464 34.15 32.64 91.69
N ASP A 465 35.20 31.90 92.06
CA ASP A 465 36.58 32.16 91.59
C ASP A 465 37.62 31.29 92.33
N GLU A 466 38.79 31.24 91.69
CA GLU A 466 40.14 31.11 92.27
C GLU A 466 40.78 29.73 92.54
N VAL A 467 41.90 29.61 91.84
CA VAL A 467 43.03 28.69 91.93
C VAL A 467 43.77 28.87 93.25
N ILE A 468 43.98 27.79 94.00
CA ILE A 468 45.10 27.65 94.94
C ILE A 468 45.68 26.23 94.78
N GLN A 469 47.00 26.19 94.62
CA GLN A 469 47.85 25.00 94.57
C GLN A 469 47.86 24.28 95.92
N GLU A 470 47.67 22.97 95.94
CA GLU A 470 48.14 22.10 97.03
C GLU A 470 48.71 20.79 96.45
N GLU A 471 49.65 20.24 97.22
CA GLU A 471 50.72 19.32 96.86
C GLU A 471 50.26 17.89 96.53
N GLU A 472 51.08 17.24 95.70
CA GLU A 472 51.13 15.80 95.43
C GLU A 472 50.81 14.93 96.66
N VAL A 473 49.70 14.21 96.58
CA VAL A 473 49.59 12.87 97.13
C VAL A 473 49.39 11.96 95.93
N ILE A 474 50.39 11.15 95.61
CA ILE A 474 50.26 10.06 94.63
C ILE A 474 49.31 9.03 95.28
N GLU A 475 48.01 9.17 95.04
CA GLU A 475 47.13 8.01 95.04
C GLU A 475 47.54 7.17 93.83
N ILE A 476 47.91 5.91 94.08
CA ILE A 476 48.07 4.92 93.03
C ILE A 476 46.66 4.75 92.46
N GLY A 477 46.39 5.38 91.31
CA GLY A 477 45.08 5.31 90.68
C GLY A 477 44.72 3.86 90.36
N ASP A 478 43.46 3.51 90.55
CA ASP A 478 42.94 2.22 90.10
C ASP A 478 43.20 2.07 88.59
N PRO A 479 43.44 0.85 88.09
CA PRO A 479 43.57 0.63 86.66
C PRO A 479 42.29 1.11 85.94
N GLU A 480 42.44 1.74 84.77
CA GLU A 480 41.33 2.19 83.92
C GLU A 480 41.60 1.82 82.46
N ILE A 481 40.56 1.35 81.79
CA ILE A 481 40.54 1.08 80.35
C ILE A 481 39.30 1.70 79.71
N ASN A 482 39.41 2.16 78.47
CA ASN A 482 38.29 2.63 77.66
C ASN A 482 38.34 2.00 76.27
N ILE A 483 37.19 1.70 75.69
CA ILE A 483 37.08 1.16 74.33
C ILE A 483 36.76 2.32 73.39
N ILE A 484 37.58 2.50 72.37
CA ILE A 484 37.44 3.56 71.36
C ILE A 484 36.65 3.03 70.16
N SER A 485 36.94 1.81 69.74
CA SER A 485 36.29 1.17 68.59
C SER A 485 36.26 -0.35 68.78
N PRO A 486 35.16 -1.02 68.44
CA PRO A 486 33.90 -0.44 67.94
C PRO A 486 32.96 0.01 69.08
N PRO A 487 31.83 0.67 68.78
CA PRO A 487 30.72 0.78 69.72
C PRO A 487 30.15 -0.61 70.13
N SER A 488 29.58 -0.69 71.33
CA SER A 488 28.89 -1.89 71.82
C SER A 488 27.76 -2.33 70.88
N ASN A 489 27.65 -3.63 70.56
CA ASN A 489 26.69 -4.25 69.62
C ASN A 489 26.97 -3.97 68.14
N SER A 490 28.19 -4.25 67.69
CA SER A 490 28.55 -4.12 66.28
C SER A 490 28.16 -5.36 65.48
N ILE A 491 27.89 -5.18 64.18
CA ILE A 491 27.58 -6.26 63.23
C ILE A 491 28.61 -6.16 62.10
N THR A 492 29.11 -7.28 61.60
CA THR A 492 30.14 -7.32 60.55
C THR A 492 30.01 -8.57 59.69
N ASN A 493 30.49 -8.51 58.45
CA ASN A 493 30.64 -9.66 57.55
C ASN A 493 32.07 -10.18 57.43
N THR A 494 33.02 -9.61 58.20
CA THR A 494 34.42 -10.05 58.18
C THR A 494 34.73 -10.93 59.38
N SER A 495 35.33 -12.10 59.15
CA SER A 495 35.68 -13.07 60.20
C SER A 495 36.80 -12.61 61.14
N THR A 496 37.39 -11.43 60.88
CA THR A 496 38.38 -10.78 61.73
C THR A 496 37.89 -9.42 62.15
N PHE A 497 38.09 -9.09 63.42
CA PHE A 497 37.55 -7.87 63.99
C PHE A 497 38.55 -7.20 64.92
N GLU A 498 38.79 -5.90 64.71
CA GLU A 498 39.76 -5.13 65.49
C GLU A 498 39.06 -4.36 66.62
N ILE A 499 39.57 -4.52 67.84
CA ILE A 499 39.18 -3.71 69.00
C ILE A 499 40.34 -2.80 69.38
N ILE A 500 40.06 -1.51 69.49
CA ILE A 500 41.01 -0.46 69.86
C ILE A 500 40.52 0.21 71.13
N GLY A 501 41.43 0.41 72.08
CA GLY A 501 41.13 1.14 73.31
C GLY A 501 42.31 1.89 73.89
N THR A 502 42.03 2.65 74.96
CA THR A 502 43.02 3.34 75.77
C THR A 502 43.10 2.75 77.17
N LYS A 503 44.22 3.04 77.85
CA LYS A 503 44.46 2.70 79.25
C LYS A 503 45.17 3.86 79.96
N ASN A 504 45.03 3.93 81.27
CA ASN A 504 45.84 4.83 82.10
C ASN A 504 47.26 4.27 82.36
N GLU A 505 48.16 5.09 82.91
CA GLU A 505 49.58 4.74 83.09
C GLU A 505 49.82 3.62 84.12
N VAL A 506 48.86 3.40 85.02
CA VAL A 506 48.89 2.38 86.09
C VAL A 506 48.33 1.01 85.66
N THR A 507 47.71 0.92 84.48
CA THR A 507 47.27 -0.37 83.92
C THR A 507 48.42 -1.03 83.14
N ASP A 508 48.91 -2.17 83.62
CA ASP A 508 50.06 -2.86 83.01
C ASP A 508 49.65 -3.86 81.92
N PHE A 509 48.46 -4.47 82.03
CA PHE A 509 47.97 -5.50 81.11
C PHE A 509 46.49 -5.31 80.79
N VAL A 510 46.09 -5.61 79.55
CA VAL A 510 44.68 -5.70 79.12
C VAL A 510 44.40 -7.14 78.71
N TYR A 511 43.30 -7.71 79.21
CA TYR A 511 42.88 -9.09 78.97
C TYR A 511 41.54 -9.13 78.24
N ILE A 512 41.37 -10.17 77.42
CA ILE A 512 40.10 -10.50 76.73
C ILE A 512 39.72 -11.95 77.10
N ASN A 513 38.45 -12.18 77.49
CA ASN A 513 37.85 -13.50 77.73
C ASN A 513 38.67 -14.45 78.63
N SER A 514 39.03 -14.00 79.84
CA SER A 514 39.80 -14.80 80.82
C SER A 514 41.14 -15.38 80.30
N SER A 515 41.66 -14.86 79.17
CA SER A 515 42.91 -15.32 78.56
C SER A 515 44.10 -15.13 79.50
N THR A 516 45.08 -16.02 79.43
CA THR A 516 46.37 -15.87 80.11
C THR A 516 47.37 -15.01 79.33
N GLU A 517 47.05 -14.67 78.08
CA GLU A 517 47.86 -13.81 77.20
C GLU A 517 47.26 -12.40 77.16
N PHE A 518 48.11 -11.39 77.35
CA PHE A 518 47.71 -9.98 77.34
C PHE A 518 47.73 -9.41 75.91
N VAL A 519 46.90 -8.39 75.70
CA VAL A 519 46.75 -7.70 74.40
C VAL A 519 48.00 -6.86 74.07
N SER A 520 48.36 -6.76 72.80
CA SER A 520 49.51 -5.96 72.36
C SER A 520 49.26 -4.46 72.53
N PHE A 521 50.25 -3.75 73.10
CA PHE A 521 50.23 -2.29 73.22
C PHE A 521 50.80 -1.61 71.98
N ILE A 522 50.13 -0.58 71.51
CA ILE A 522 50.60 0.28 70.41
C ILE A 522 51.45 1.41 70.99
N SER A 523 51.13 1.86 72.21
CA SER A 523 51.81 2.95 72.93
C SER A 523 51.69 2.75 74.45
N SER A 524 52.22 3.69 75.25
CA SER A 524 52.04 3.68 76.71
C SER A 524 50.57 3.81 77.15
N THR A 525 49.68 4.31 76.29
CA THR A 525 48.28 4.61 76.61
C THR A 525 47.27 3.93 75.70
N SER A 526 47.69 3.16 74.68
CA SER A 526 46.79 2.57 73.68
C SER A 526 47.08 1.09 73.44
N TRP A 527 46.01 0.32 73.24
CA TRP A 527 46.05 -1.12 72.98
C TRP A 527 45.15 -1.48 71.78
N GLN A 528 45.50 -2.57 71.09
CA GLN A 528 44.67 -3.16 70.04
C GLN A 528 44.67 -4.68 70.12
N ALA A 529 43.53 -5.28 69.82
CA ALA A 529 43.37 -6.71 69.67
C ALA A 529 42.71 -7.04 68.33
N ASN A 530 43.28 -8.01 67.61
CA ASN A 530 42.62 -8.63 66.46
C ASN A 530 41.97 -9.93 66.92
N LEU A 531 40.65 -10.02 66.74
CA LEU A 531 39.84 -11.15 67.14
C LEU A 531 39.39 -11.93 65.92
N VAL A 532 39.34 -13.26 66.06
CA VAL A 532 38.70 -14.14 65.09
C VAL A 532 37.29 -14.41 65.58
N LEU A 533 36.29 -14.09 64.77
CA LEU A 533 34.88 -14.28 65.07
C LEU A 533 34.41 -15.67 64.60
N SER A 534 33.47 -16.26 65.33
CA SER A 534 32.65 -17.37 64.85
C SER A 534 31.31 -16.84 64.34
N GLU A 535 30.67 -17.53 63.42
CA GLU A 535 29.36 -17.12 62.89
C GLU A 535 28.33 -16.91 64.03
N GLY A 536 27.55 -15.84 63.96
CA GLY A 536 26.59 -15.44 64.99
C GLY A 536 27.17 -14.53 66.08
N GLU A 537 26.61 -14.61 67.29
CA GLU A 537 26.97 -13.70 68.39
C GLU A 537 28.33 -14.05 69.03
N ASN A 538 29.25 -13.09 69.03
CA ASN A 538 30.53 -13.17 69.73
C ASN A 538 30.55 -12.15 70.88
N ASN A 539 30.74 -12.64 72.10
CA ASN A 539 30.80 -11.80 73.30
C ASN A 539 32.22 -11.80 73.87
N TYR A 540 32.78 -10.61 74.06
CA TYR A 540 34.13 -10.38 74.56
C TYR A 540 34.09 -9.57 75.84
N GLU A 541 34.59 -10.14 76.94
CA GLU A 541 34.79 -9.49 78.23
C GLU A 541 36.21 -8.94 78.31
N ILE A 542 36.34 -7.63 78.55
CA ILE A 542 37.60 -6.90 78.53
C ILE A 542 37.83 -6.23 79.89
N TYR A 543 39.00 -6.43 80.48
CA TYR A 543 39.40 -5.77 81.71
C TYR A 543 40.91 -5.48 81.73
N GLY A 544 41.30 -4.39 82.39
CA GLY A 544 42.69 -4.07 82.67
C GLY A 544 43.13 -4.58 84.03
N LYS A 545 44.43 -4.79 84.22
CA LYS A 545 45.03 -5.22 85.49
C LYS A 545 46.37 -4.52 85.73
N ASN A 546 46.61 -4.07 86.96
CA ASN A 546 47.90 -3.50 87.38
C ASN A 546 48.82 -4.58 87.98
N SER A 547 50.07 -4.21 88.29
CA SER A 547 51.08 -5.09 88.91
C SER A 547 50.73 -5.57 90.32
N ASP A 548 49.90 -4.82 91.06
CA ASP A 548 49.45 -5.16 92.41
C ASP A 548 48.28 -6.16 92.41
N GLY A 549 47.68 -6.38 91.24
CA GLY A 549 46.66 -7.39 91.00
C GLY A 549 45.24 -6.86 90.97
N ASP A 550 45.04 -5.55 91.16
CA ASP A 550 43.75 -4.88 91.02
C ASP A 550 43.28 -4.92 89.56
N ILE A 551 41.98 -5.07 89.37
CA ILE A 551 41.35 -5.18 88.05
C ILE A 551 40.34 -4.06 87.85
N THR A 552 40.19 -3.61 86.60
CA THR A 552 39.10 -2.71 86.22
C THR A 552 37.77 -3.46 86.29
N PRO A 553 36.63 -2.75 86.38
CA PRO A 553 35.35 -3.34 85.99
C PRO A 553 35.44 -3.97 84.59
N THR A 554 34.79 -5.11 84.41
CA THR A 554 34.74 -5.81 83.11
C THR A 554 33.79 -5.07 82.18
N THR A 555 34.25 -4.76 80.97
CA THR A 555 33.44 -4.18 79.89
C THR A 555 33.16 -5.26 78.84
N SER A 556 31.90 -5.41 78.44
CA SER A 556 31.52 -6.37 77.40
C SER A 556 31.37 -5.70 76.03
N VAL A 557 32.03 -6.28 75.01
CA VAL A 557 31.82 -5.96 73.60
C VAL A 557 31.10 -7.14 72.96
N LYS A 558 29.96 -6.87 72.36
CA LYS A 558 29.23 -7.83 71.53
C LYS A 558 29.45 -7.49 70.05
N VAL A 559 29.84 -8.49 69.28
CA VAL A 559 29.99 -8.41 67.82
C VAL A 559 29.23 -9.59 67.19
N VAL A 560 28.31 -9.31 66.28
CA VAL A 560 27.63 -10.35 65.50
C VAL A 560 28.34 -10.48 64.16
N LEU A 561 28.90 -11.66 63.89
CA LEU A 561 29.37 -12.00 62.55
C LEU A 561 28.19 -12.58 61.77
N ASP A 562 27.90 -11.96 60.64
CA ASP A 562 27.02 -12.53 59.63
C ASP A 562 27.76 -12.48 58.29
N SER A 563 28.32 -13.63 57.91
CA SER A 563 29.09 -13.80 56.68
C SER A 563 28.35 -14.60 55.62
N ILE A 564 27.12 -15.03 55.94
CA ILE A 564 26.31 -15.89 55.09
C ILE A 564 25.35 -15.00 54.32
N PRO A 565 25.44 -14.94 52.98
CA PRO A 565 24.46 -14.20 52.20
C PRO A 565 23.04 -14.78 52.34
N PRO A 566 21.99 -13.98 52.07
CA PRO A 566 20.63 -14.49 51.98
C PRO A 566 20.52 -15.67 51.01
N THR A 567 19.51 -16.50 51.25
CA THR A 567 19.15 -17.56 50.30
C THR A 567 18.82 -16.98 48.93
N VAL A 568 19.24 -17.69 47.87
CA VAL A 568 18.94 -17.32 46.48
C VAL A 568 17.42 -17.18 46.31
N PRO A 569 16.93 -16.06 45.75
CA PRO A 569 15.49 -15.85 45.67
C PRO A 569 14.79 -16.91 44.82
N ILE A 570 13.61 -17.31 45.28
CA ILE A 570 12.67 -18.12 44.50
C ILE A 570 11.81 -17.15 43.71
N VAL A 571 11.89 -17.22 42.38
CA VAL A 571 11.09 -16.40 41.45
C VAL A 571 9.89 -17.22 40.97
N SER A 572 8.75 -16.56 40.79
CA SER A 572 7.53 -17.16 40.26
C SER A 572 6.89 -16.21 39.27
N THR A 573 6.50 -16.74 38.11
CA THR A 573 5.98 -15.97 36.98
C THR A 573 4.64 -16.51 36.51
N GLU A 574 3.69 -15.63 36.21
CA GLU A 574 2.38 -15.97 35.67
C GLU A 574 2.07 -15.08 34.47
N LEU A 575 1.89 -15.68 33.28
CA LEU A 575 1.45 -14.98 32.07
C LEU A 575 -0.05 -14.74 32.13
N ASN A 576 -0.45 -13.47 32.01
CA ASN A 576 -1.84 -13.05 31.94
C ASN A 576 -2.16 -12.54 30.53
N THR A 577 -3.04 -13.25 29.84
CA THR A 577 -3.51 -12.91 28.48
C THR A 577 -4.95 -12.39 28.48
N SER A 578 -5.43 -11.85 29.60
CA SER A 578 -6.81 -11.35 29.71
C SER A 578 -7.00 -9.92 29.18
N ALA A 579 -5.93 -9.26 28.70
CA ALA A 579 -5.85 -7.90 28.17
C ALA A 579 -4.53 -7.73 27.37
N THR A 580 -3.90 -6.53 27.35
CA THR A 580 -2.48 -6.39 26.98
C THR A 580 -1.66 -7.44 27.73
N PRO A 581 -0.88 -8.28 27.01
CA PRO A 581 -0.25 -9.42 27.64
C PRO A 581 0.75 -8.93 28.69
N THR A 582 0.62 -9.46 29.90
CA THR A 582 1.44 -9.08 31.05
C THR A 582 1.98 -10.31 31.74
N ILE A 583 3.14 -10.18 32.39
CA ILE A 583 3.68 -11.21 33.27
C ILE A 583 3.67 -10.67 34.69
N ASN A 584 2.97 -11.34 35.59
CA ASN A 584 3.07 -11.12 37.03
C ASN A 584 4.27 -11.89 37.56
N ILE A 585 5.18 -11.19 38.22
CA ILE A 585 6.43 -11.72 38.76
C ILE A 585 6.40 -11.54 40.26
N SER A 586 6.74 -12.58 41.03
CA SER A 586 6.90 -12.50 42.48
C SER A 586 8.18 -13.20 42.91
N TRP A 587 8.79 -12.73 44.00
CA TRP A 587 10.04 -13.30 44.52
C TRP A 587 10.11 -13.25 46.04
N SER A 588 10.85 -14.21 46.62
CA SER A 588 11.12 -14.23 48.05
C SER A 588 12.44 -14.91 48.38
N SER A 589 13.09 -14.43 49.44
CA SER A 589 14.29 -14.99 50.05
C SER A 589 14.13 -15.06 51.58
N ASN A 590 14.93 -15.91 52.19
CA ASN A 590 15.14 -16.00 53.64
C ASN A 590 16.58 -15.62 53.99
N ASP A 591 16.75 -15.04 55.18
CA ASP A 591 18.04 -14.73 55.78
C ASP A 591 18.01 -15.12 57.26
N ASP A 592 19.00 -15.89 57.71
CA ASP A 592 19.10 -16.39 59.10
C ASP A 592 19.87 -15.42 60.02
N GLY A 593 20.42 -14.34 59.47
CA GLY A 593 21.27 -13.38 60.15
C GLY A 593 20.57 -12.04 60.38
N VAL A 594 21.04 -11.00 59.68
CA VAL A 594 20.62 -9.61 59.92
C VAL A 594 19.35 -9.18 59.19
N GLY A 595 18.78 -10.05 58.37
CA GLY A 595 17.60 -9.80 57.57
C GLY A 595 17.91 -9.13 56.22
N ILE A 596 17.00 -9.32 55.27
CA ILE A 596 17.09 -8.82 53.91
C ILE A 596 16.84 -7.31 53.86
N ALA A 597 17.76 -6.58 53.23
CA ALA A 597 17.64 -5.15 53.00
C ALA A 597 16.91 -4.84 51.69
N ASN A 598 17.26 -5.50 50.59
CA ASN A 598 16.68 -5.28 49.27
C ASN A 598 16.93 -6.42 48.28
N TYR A 599 16.31 -6.31 47.10
CA TYR A 599 16.48 -7.19 45.95
C TYR A 599 16.92 -6.40 44.71
N ASP A 600 17.64 -7.07 43.81
CA ASP A 600 17.81 -6.65 42.42
C ASP A 600 17.09 -7.66 41.52
N MET A 601 16.35 -7.16 40.52
CA MET A 601 15.61 -7.94 39.54
C MET A 601 16.08 -7.56 38.14
N GLU A 602 16.36 -8.57 37.33
CA GLU A 602 16.71 -8.41 35.92
C GLU A 602 15.84 -9.30 35.03
N TYR A 603 15.70 -8.90 33.78
CA TYR A 603 15.03 -9.68 32.75
C TYR A 603 15.85 -9.68 31.45
N LYS A 604 15.67 -10.69 30.61
CA LYS A 604 16.15 -10.70 29.23
C LYS A 604 15.05 -11.21 28.31
N ILE A 605 15.11 -10.77 27.06
CA ILE A 605 14.19 -11.15 25.99
C ILE A 605 14.96 -12.04 25.02
N ASP A 606 14.42 -13.21 24.72
CA ASP A 606 15.01 -14.27 23.92
C ASP A 606 16.45 -14.60 24.36
N GLU A 607 17.41 -14.51 23.44
CA GLU A 607 18.84 -14.68 23.70
C GLU A 607 19.56 -13.33 23.97
N GLY A 608 18.80 -12.28 24.28
CA GLY A 608 19.31 -10.94 24.54
C GLY A 608 20.08 -10.80 25.87
N GLU A 609 20.65 -9.62 26.07
CA GLU A 609 21.38 -9.28 27.31
C GLU A 609 20.42 -9.03 28.48
N TRP A 610 20.92 -9.30 29.69
CA TRP A 610 20.20 -8.99 30.93
C TRP A 610 20.04 -7.47 31.11
N GLN A 611 18.81 -7.06 31.36
CA GLN A 611 18.40 -5.68 31.61
C GLN A 611 17.89 -5.53 33.03
N ASN A 612 18.17 -4.37 33.63
CA ASN A 612 17.69 -4.06 34.96
C ASN A 612 16.19 -3.76 34.95
N LEU A 613 15.42 -4.52 35.73
CA LEU A 613 13.99 -4.29 35.94
C LEU A 613 13.78 -3.43 37.19
N LEU A 614 14.40 -3.81 38.30
CA LEU A 614 14.34 -3.10 39.58
C LEU A 614 15.68 -3.23 40.29
N ASP A 615 16.23 -2.11 40.76
CA ASP A 615 17.45 -2.06 41.57
C ASP A 615 17.13 -1.69 43.03
N ASN A 616 17.78 -2.37 43.98
CA ASN A 616 17.65 -2.11 45.42
C ASN A 616 16.18 -1.98 45.90
N THR A 617 15.28 -2.80 45.35
CA THR A 617 13.86 -2.73 45.68
C THR A 617 13.53 -3.48 46.96
N THR A 618 12.60 -2.95 47.74
CA THR A 618 11.98 -3.65 48.88
C THR A 618 10.67 -4.34 48.50
N SER A 619 10.21 -4.17 47.26
CA SER A 619 9.03 -4.86 46.73
C SER A 619 9.34 -6.35 46.53
N THR A 620 8.29 -7.18 46.52
CA THR A 620 8.38 -8.64 46.32
C THR A 620 7.53 -9.12 45.16
N GLU A 621 6.95 -8.19 44.39
CA GLU A 621 6.17 -8.45 43.20
C GLU A 621 6.29 -7.30 42.20
N TYR A 622 6.08 -7.60 40.91
CA TYR A 622 6.04 -6.64 39.81
C TYR A 622 5.23 -7.20 38.63
N THR A 623 4.47 -6.35 37.94
CA THR A 623 3.77 -6.71 36.71
C THR A 623 4.40 -5.97 35.55
N ILE A 624 4.83 -6.70 34.52
CA ILE A 624 5.44 -6.15 33.30
C ILE A 624 4.55 -6.41 32.09
N GLU A 625 4.39 -5.43 31.21
CA GLU A 625 3.79 -5.61 29.88
C GLU A 625 4.79 -6.28 28.94
N VAL A 626 4.32 -7.22 28.12
CA VAL A 626 5.20 -8.03 27.26
C VAL A 626 4.77 -7.98 25.80
N GLU A 627 5.71 -8.24 24.90
CA GLU A 627 5.45 -8.45 23.48
C GLU A 627 5.23 -9.94 23.20
N LEU A 628 4.29 -10.24 22.31
CA LEU A 628 3.99 -11.63 21.95
C LEU A 628 5.11 -12.27 21.15
N LEU A 629 5.14 -13.61 21.22
CA LEU A 629 6.09 -14.50 20.53
C LEU A 629 7.55 -14.28 20.94
N GLN A 630 7.78 -13.57 22.06
CA GLN A 630 9.07 -13.41 22.70
C GLN A 630 9.18 -14.29 23.94
N THR A 631 10.39 -14.73 24.24
CA THR A 631 10.70 -15.49 25.44
C THR A 631 11.28 -14.56 26.50
N TYR A 632 10.59 -14.38 27.61
CA TYR A 632 11.09 -13.60 28.75
C TYR A 632 11.76 -14.51 29.76
N ASN A 633 12.93 -14.12 30.25
CA ASN A 633 13.60 -14.82 31.33
C ASN A 633 13.91 -13.84 32.46
N PHE A 634 13.62 -14.23 33.70
CA PHE A 634 13.75 -13.38 34.88
C PHE A 634 14.78 -13.94 35.87
N ARG A 635 15.54 -13.05 36.50
CA ARG A 635 16.41 -13.43 37.62
C ARG A 635 16.38 -12.40 38.74
N ALA A 636 16.60 -12.90 39.95
CA ALA A 636 16.56 -12.14 41.18
C ALA A 636 17.79 -12.45 42.04
N ARG A 637 18.28 -11.47 42.81
CA ARG A 637 19.21 -11.70 43.92
C ARG A 637 18.82 -10.85 45.13
N ALA A 638 19.15 -11.33 46.32
CA ALA A 638 18.86 -10.65 47.58
C ALA A 638 20.15 -10.12 48.22
N ARG A 639 20.01 -9.04 48.98
CA ARG A 639 21.06 -8.42 49.77
C ARG A 639 20.59 -8.26 51.21
N ASP A 640 21.43 -8.59 52.18
CA ASP A 640 21.14 -8.38 53.60
C ASP A 640 21.47 -6.95 54.08
N SER A 641 21.26 -6.68 55.36
CA SER A 641 21.49 -5.37 55.98
C SER A 641 22.97 -4.98 56.15
N ILE A 642 23.92 -5.84 55.78
CA ILE A 642 25.36 -5.61 55.87
C ILE A 642 26.11 -5.95 54.56
N ASP A 643 25.40 -5.90 53.43
CA ASP A 643 25.91 -6.05 52.07
C ASP A 643 26.40 -7.46 51.66
N ASN A 644 25.98 -8.53 52.34
CA ASN A 644 26.13 -9.87 51.78
C ASN A 644 25.07 -10.08 50.69
N VAL A 645 25.51 -10.56 49.52
CA VAL A 645 24.67 -10.67 48.32
C VAL A 645 24.55 -12.14 47.90
N SER A 646 23.33 -12.61 47.68
CA SER A 646 23.07 -13.96 47.18
C SER A 646 23.59 -14.12 45.75
N SER A 647 23.72 -15.37 45.30
CA SER A 647 23.78 -15.63 43.85
C SER A 647 22.44 -15.27 43.18
N TRP A 648 22.46 -15.08 41.86
CA TRP A 648 21.24 -14.94 41.06
C TRP A 648 20.41 -16.24 41.08
N SER A 649 19.09 -16.11 41.00
CA SER A 649 18.17 -17.24 40.79
C SER A 649 18.44 -17.94 39.46
N SER A 650 18.06 -19.23 39.37
CA SER A 650 18.33 -20.07 38.19
C SER A 650 17.75 -19.46 36.92
N GLU A 651 18.56 -19.37 35.86
CA GLU A 651 18.12 -18.87 34.56
C GLU A 651 17.24 -19.89 33.81
N ASP A 652 17.35 -21.18 34.14
CA ASP A 652 16.64 -22.25 33.42
C ASP A 652 15.21 -22.48 33.91
N GLU A 653 14.85 -21.92 35.07
CA GLU A 653 13.57 -22.18 35.74
C GLU A 653 12.56 -21.03 35.62
N ASN A 654 12.97 -19.88 35.08
CA ASN A 654 12.19 -18.64 35.06
C ASN A 654 11.92 -18.12 33.64
N ILE A 655 11.73 -19.04 32.70
CA ILE A 655 11.51 -18.77 31.28
C ILE A 655 10.02 -18.80 30.97
N VAL A 656 9.50 -17.71 30.42
CA VAL A 656 8.10 -17.56 29.99
C VAL A 656 8.08 -17.21 28.51
N LEU A 657 7.57 -18.12 27.69
CA LEU A 657 7.18 -17.78 26.32
C LEU A 657 5.89 -16.95 26.40
N ALA A 658 5.93 -15.70 25.95
CA ALA A 658 4.77 -14.86 25.80
C ALA A 658 3.97 -15.30 24.55
N ASP A 659 3.34 -16.46 24.63
CA ASP A 659 2.51 -17.01 23.54
C ASP A 659 1.02 -16.76 23.81
N TRP A 660 0.34 -16.27 22.79
CA TRP A 660 -1.10 -16.09 22.76
C TRP A 660 -1.62 -16.73 21.47
N ILE A 661 -1.75 -18.06 21.49
CA ILE A 661 -2.41 -18.78 20.39
C ILE A 661 -3.83 -18.25 20.27
N LYS A 662 -4.07 -17.42 19.26
CA LYS A 662 -5.40 -16.90 18.95
C LYS A 662 -6.18 -17.98 18.24
N THR A 663 -7.18 -18.52 18.92
CA THR A 663 -8.08 -19.52 18.34
C THR A 663 -8.98 -18.92 17.26
N VAL A 664 -9.33 -17.63 17.40
CA VAL A 664 -10.09 -16.85 16.42
C VAL A 664 -9.57 -15.40 16.44
N VAL A 665 -9.53 -14.74 15.30
CA VAL A 665 -9.11 -13.33 15.18
C VAL A 665 -10.16 -12.48 14.48
N ILE A 666 -10.20 -11.19 14.81
CA ILE A 666 -10.92 -10.18 14.03
C ILE A 666 -10.08 -9.89 12.77
N ASN A 667 -10.59 -10.30 11.61
CA ASN A 667 -9.83 -10.40 10.38
C ASN A 667 -10.02 -9.21 9.43
N GLU A 668 -11.24 -8.73 9.28
CA GLU A 668 -11.57 -7.62 8.37
C GLU A 668 -12.66 -6.74 9.00
N VAL A 669 -12.55 -5.42 8.84
CA VAL A 669 -13.45 -4.45 9.46
C VAL A 669 -13.82 -3.35 8.45
N SER A 670 -15.10 -3.29 8.09
CA SER A 670 -15.65 -2.25 7.23
C SER A 670 -16.29 -1.13 8.05
N TRP A 671 -15.44 -0.34 8.70
CA TRP A 671 -15.87 0.72 9.61
C TRP A 671 -16.56 1.89 8.91
N MET A 672 -16.28 2.14 7.61
CA MET A 672 -16.94 3.18 6.79
C MET A 672 -18.27 2.75 6.16
N GLY A 673 -18.64 1.48 6.28
CA GLY A 673 -19.83 0.91 5.64
C GLY A 673 -19.56 0.42 4.22
N THR A 674 -20.51 0.65 3.29
CA THR A 674 -20.40 0.21 1.89
C THR A 674 -20.38 1.39 0.92
N SER A 675 -19.77 1.22 -0.26
CA SER A 675 -19.60 2.30 -1.24
C SER A 675 -20.90 3.00 -1.62
N GLU A 676 -20.84 4.30 -1.88
CA GLU A 676 -22.01 5.13 -2.21
C GLU A 676 -22.09 5.40 -3.73
N ILE A 677 -23.30 5.36 -4.29
CA ILE A 677 -23.60 5.97 -5.60
C ILE A 677 -24.07 7.41 -5.37
N LYS A 678 -23.37 8.40 -5.92
CA LYS A 678 -23.72 9.82 -5.73
C LYS A 678 -25.16 10.06 -6.21
N ASN A 679 -25.97 10.69 -5.35
CA ASN A 679 -27.38 11.04 -5.56
C ASN A 679 -28.41 9.89 -5.44
N VAL A 680 -28.02 8.68 -4.99
CA VAL A 680 -28.93 7.53 -4.88
C VAL A 680 -29.04 6.97 -3.45
N GLY A 681 -27.97 6.97 -2.65
CA GLY A 681 -27.95 6.39 -1.31
C GLY A 681 -27.87 7.41 -0.18
N LYS A 682 -28.70 7.29 0.86
CA LYS A 682 -28.64 8.16 2.08
C LYS A 682 -28.01 7.48 3.31
N ASP A 683 -27.84 6.15 3.31
CA ASP A 683 -27.50 5.38 4.52
C ASP A 683 -26.34 4.36 4.33
N CYS A 684 -25.59 4.41 3.21
CA CYS A 684 -24.56 3.41 2.88
C CYS A 684 -23.37 3.37 3.86
N LYS A 685 -23.09 4.49 4.52
CA LYS A 685 -22.10 4.58 5.61
C LYS A 685 -22.47 3.78 6.86
N LEU A 686 -23.76 3.46 7.04
CA LEU A 686 -24.26 2.70 8.18
C LEU A 686 -24.32 1.19 7.88
N HIS A 687 -23.80 0.75 6.73
CA HIS A 687 -23.79 -0.64 6.28
C HIS A 687 -22.48 -1.33 6.67
N ASN A 688 -22.13 -1.29 7.96
CA ASN A 688 -20.90 -1.89 8.46
C ASN A 688 -20.97 -3.42 8.51
N TRP A 689 -19.79 -4.04 8.45
CA TRP A 689 -19.61 -5.47 8.66
C TRP A 689 -18.22 -5.74 9.25
N ILE A 690 -18.11 -6.87 9.93
CA ILE A 690 -16.90 -7.36 10.60
C ILE A 690 -16.76 -8.84 10.27
N GLU A 691 -15.54 -9.29 10.03
CA GLU A 691 -15.22 -10.69 9.83
C GLU A 691 -14.32 -11.24 10.92
N LEU A 692 -14.60 -12.46 11.36
CA LEU A 692 -13.70 -13.26 12.18
C LEU A 692 -13.08 -14.39 11.34
N TYR A 693 -11.85 -14.77 11.66
CA TYR A 693 -11.11 -15.86 11.00
C TYR A 693 -10.58 -16.85 12.04
N ASN A 694 -10.65 -18.14 11.73
CA ASN A 694 -10.05 -19.20 12.55
C ASN A 694 -8.72 -19.66 11.92
N PRO A 695 -7.56 -19.17 12.40
CA PRO A 695 -6.25 -19.62 11.93
C PRO A 695 -5.84 -21.00 12.47
N GLY A 696 -6.63 -21.57 13.40
CA GLY A 696 -6.35 -22.84 14.05
C GLY A 696 -6.64 -24.06 13.17
N VAL A 697 -6.19 -25.22 13.64
CA VAL A 697 -6.36 -26.52 12.97
C VAL A 697 -7.64 -27.26 13.36
N ASP A 698 -8.36 -26.74 14.36
CA ASP A 698 -9.60 -27.31 14.91
C ASP A 698 -10.78 -26.38 14.63
N ASP A 699 -11.98 -26.95 14.49
CA ASP A 699 -13.23 -26.18 14.40
C ASP A 699 -13.57 -25.56 15.76
N ILE A 700 -14.06 -24.30 15.76
CA ILE A 700 -14.36 -23.54 16.98
C ILE A 700 -15.87 -23.29 17.10
N ASP A 701 -16.47 -23.73 18.20
CA ASP A 701 -17.85 -23.42 18.59
C ASP A 701 -17.91 -22.04 19.27
N LEU A 702 -18.73 -21.14 18.71
CA LEU A 702 -18.90 -19.77 19.20
C LEU A 702 -20.06 -19.62 20.20
N ASN A 703 -20.73 -20.71 20.60
CA ASN A 703 -21.84 -20.62 21.55
C ASN A 703 -21.42 -19.94 22.86
N GLY A 704 -22.03 -18.78 23.14
CA GLY A 704 -21.74 -17.99 24.35
C GLY A 704 -20.54 -17.03 24.22
N TRP A 705 -19.83 -17.05 23.09
CA TRP A 705 -18.84 -16.03 22.75
C TRP A 705 -19.50 -14.68 22.52
N LYS A 706 -18.72 -13.62 22.63
CA LYS A 706 -19.18 -12.24 22.46
C LYS A 706 -18.16 -11.39 21.72
N LEU A 707 -18.64 -10.51 20.85
CA LEU A 707 -17.87 -9.39 20.31
C LEU A 707 -18.37 -8.10 20.96
N ALA A 708 -17.54 -7.47 21.78
CA ALA A 708 -17.80 -6.13 22.29
C ALA A 708 -17.28 -5.08 21.29
N ILE A 709 -18.09 -4.05 21.04
CA ILE A 709 -17.73 -2.84 20.30
C ILE A 709 -18.00 -1.67 21.23
N ASP A 710 -16.94 -1.00 21.67
CA ASP A 710 -16.92 -0.08 22.80
C ASP A 710 -17.61 -0.74 24.04
N ASP A 711 -18.70 -0.16 24.53
CA ASP A 711 -19.45 -0.61 25.71
C ASP A 711 -20.57 -1.64 25.40
N LYS A 712 -20.70 -2.10 24.15
CA LYS A 712 -21.86 -2.88 23.68
C LYS A 712 -21.46 -4.25 23.18
N GLU A 713 -22.21 -5.28 23.60
CA GLU A 713 -21.92 -6.67 23.28
C GLU A 713 -22.84 -7.23 22.19
N ILE A 714 -22.25 -7.93 21.22
CA ILE A 714 -22.91 -8.81 20.27
C ILE A 714 -22.67 -10.25 20.73
N ILE A 715 -23.73 -11.01 20.96
CA ILE A 715 -23.64 -12.43 21.30
C ILE A 715 -23.43 -13.22 20.01
N LEU A 716 -22.42 -14.09 19.99
CA LEU A 716 -22.10 -14.95 18.85
C LEU A 716 -22.69 -16.35 19.05
N ASP A 717 -22.86 -17.08 17.94
CA ASP A 717 -23.31 -18.47 17.90
C ASP A 717 -22.74 -19.18 16.66
N GLY A 718 -23.02 -20.47 16.49
CA GLY A 718 -22.54 -21.24 15.34
C GLY A 718 -21.10 -21.75 15.50
N THR A 719 -20.46 -22.08 14.38
CA THR A 719 -19.14 -22.72 14.35
C THR A 719 -18.31 -22.12 13.22
N ILE A 720 -17.03 -21.85 13.51
CA ILE A 720 -16.03 -21.49 12.50
C ILE A 720 -15.17 -22.73 12.25
N GLU A 721 -15.23 -23.30 11.05
CA GLU A 721 -14.35 -24.41 10.65
C GLU A 721 -12.87 -23.98 10.70
N SER A 722 -11.94 -24.93 10.81
CA SER A 722 -10.51 -24.67 10.65
C SER A 722 -10.21 -23.95 9.31
N GLY A 723 -9.51 -22.82 9.36
CA GLY A 723 -9.28 -21.96 8.19
C GLY A 723 -10.54 -21.25 7.67
N GLY A 724 -11.65 -21.33 8.40
CA GLY A 724 -12.94 -20.74 8.06
C GLY A 724 -13.10 -19.29 8.51
N TYR A 725 -14.17 -18.67 8.01
CA TYR A 725 -14.53 -17.27 8.27
C TYR A 725 -15.94 -17.16 8.83
N TYR A 726 -16.18 -16.14 9.65
CA TYR A 726 -17.47 -15.83 10.26
C TYR A 726 -17.83 -14.35 10.05
N LEU A 727 -18.89 -14.10 9.30
CA LEU A 727 -19.26 -12.78 8.82
C LEU A 727 -20.42 -12.18 9.63
N LEU A 728 -20.15 -11.06 10.29
CA LEU A 728 -21.11 -10.26 11.02
C LEU A 728 -21.52 -9.04 10.20
N VAL A 729 -22.82 -8.86 9.98
CA VAL A 729 -23.35 -7.78 9.13
C VAL A 729 -24.39 -6.95 9.87
N LYS A 730 -24.30 -5.63 9.76
CA LYS A 730 -25.30 -4.72 10.31
C LYS A 730 -26.63 -4.84 9.57
N GLN A 731 -27.72 -4.93 10.32
CA GLN A 731 -29.08 -5.05 9.82
C GLN A 731 -29.93 -3.82 10.20
N GLN A 732 -30.59 -3.22 9.20
CA GLN A 732 -31.50 -2.10 9.39
C GLN A 732 -32.94 -2.49 9.01
N GLY A 733 -33.79 -2.69 10.03
CA GLY A 733 -35.14 -3.20 9.80
C GLY A 733 -35.09 -4.61 9.20
N THR A 734 -35.67 -4.82 8.02
CA THR A 734 -35.65 -6.12 7.33
C THR A 734 -34.47 -6.27 6.35
N LYS A 735 -33.58 -5.28 6.29
CA LYS A 735 -32.52 -5.17 5.28
C LYS A 735 -31.16 -5.44 5.88
N LEU A 736 -30.44 -6.43 5.33
CA LEU A 736 -29.01 -6.61 5.55
C LEU A 736 -28.22 -5.59 4.72
N ALA A 737 -27.07 -5.16 5.23
CA ALA A 737 -26.12 -4.32 4.51
C ALA A 737 -25.57 -5.00 3.25
N LEU A 738 -25.30 -6.31 3.34
CA LEU A 738 -24.78 -7.15 2.27
C LEU A 738 -25.87 -8.10 1.74
N ILE A 739 -25.86 -8.39 0.45
CA ILE A 739 -26.73 -9.35 -0.23
C ILE A 739 -25.91 -10.23 -1.19
N GLU A 740 -26.38 -11.45 -1.44
CA GLU A 740 -25.68 -12.48 -2.25
C GLU A 740 -24.39 -13.04 -1.63
N ILE A 741 -24.12 -12.72 -0.35
CA ILE A 741 -23.10 -13.35 0.49
C ILE A 741 -23.82 -14.02 1.67
N GLU A 742 -23.35 -15.21 2.06
CA GLU A 742 -23.83 -15.89 3.26
C GLU A 742 -23.39 -15.14 4.52
N VAL A 743 -24.37 -14.72 5.32
CA VAL A 743 -24.17 -13.98 6.57
C VAL A 743 -24.40 -14.94 7.72
N ASP A 744 -23.39 -15.12 8.57
CA ASP A 744 -23.50 -15.98 9.75
C ASP A 744 -24.31 -15.29 10.85
N LEU A 745 -24.04 -13.99 11.08
CA LEU A 745 -24.77 -13.21 12.08
C LEU A 745 -25.17 -11.82 11.60
N ALA A 746 -26.43 -11.48 11.83
CA ALA A 746 -26.97 -10.15 11.59
C ALA A 746 -27.23 -9.43 12.92
N TYR A 747 -26.67 -8.23 13.11
CA TYR A 747 -26.88 -7.43 14.32
C TYR A 747 -27.62 -6.12 14.02
N SER A 748 -28.62 -5.77 14.83
CA SER A 748 -29.58 -4.69 14.51
C SER A 748 -29.70 -3.59 15.56
N ASP A 749 -28.86 -3.59 16.60
CA ASP A 749 -28.92 -2.51 17.60
C ASP A 749 -28.38 -1.21 16.98
N ARG A 750 -29.25 -0.20 16.88
CA ARG A 750 -28.90 1.14 16.37
C ARG A 750 -27.81 1.82 17.19
N LYS A 751 -27.55 1.35 18.41
CA LYS A 751 -26.48 1.87 19.26
C LYS A 751 -25.11 1.25 18.97
N ILE A 752 -25.05 0.10 18.30
CA ILE A 752 -23.80 -0.56 17.92
C ILE A 752 -23.37 0.02 16.57
N ASP A 753 -22.34 0.85 16.57
CA ASP A 753 -21.84 1.53 15.39
C ASP A 753 -20.33 1.56 15.40
N LEU A 754 -19.72 1.37 14.22
CA LEU A 754 -18.29 1.60 14.04
C LEU A 754 -18.14 3.06 13.66
N ARG A 755 -17.59 3.85 14.58
CA ARG A 755 -17.41 5.30 14.40
C ARG A 755 -16.25 5.57 13.45
N ASP A 756 -16.35 6.64 12.66
CA ASP A 756 -15.28 7.03 11.74
C ASP A 756 -14.01 7.46 12.50
N GLU A 757 -14.16 7.94 13.74
CA GLU A 757 -13.05 8.37 14.59
C GLU A 757 -12.27 7.22 15.26
N GLY A 758 -12.75 5.98 15.13
CA GLY A 758 -12.17 4.83 15.82
C GLY A 758 -13.13 4.10 16.77
N ALA A 759 -12.77 2.88 17.16
CA ALA A 759 -13.51 2.09 18.15
C ALA A 759 -12.60 1.08 18.88
N HIS A 760 -13.09 0.57 20.01
CA HIS A 760 -12.45 -0.52 20.76
C HIS A 760 -13.24 -1.82 20.55
N LEU A 761 -12.62 -2.84 19.95
CA LEU A 761 -13.26 -4.14 19.72
C LEU A 761 -12.60 -5.21 20.58
N ILE A 762 -13.41 -6.02 21.26
CA ILE A 762 -12.93 -7.12 22.12
C ILE A 762 -13.72 -8.39 21.81
N LEU A 763 -13.04 -9.41 21.30
CA LEU A 763 -13.60 -10.75 21.12
C LEU A 763 -13.35 -11.58 22.37
N LYS A 764 -14.42 -12.15 22.95
CA LYS A 764 -14.37 -12.97 24.17
C LYS A 764 -14.99 -14.34 23.93
N ASP A 765 -14.40 -15.36 24.54
CA ASP A 765 -14.97 -16.71 24.56
C ASP A 765 -16.11 -16.86 25.56
N SER A 766 -16.63 -18.10 25.68
CA SER A 766 -17.70 -18.45 26.63
C SER A 766 -17.33 -18.23 28.09
N ASP A 767 -16.04 -18.30 28.45
CA ASP A 767 -15.52 -18.11 29.80
C ASP A 767 -15.16 -16.63 30.09
N GLN A 768 -15.49 -15.72 29.17
CA GLN A 768 -15.16 -14.29 29.20
C GLN A 768 -13.66 -13.99 29.05
N LYS A 769 -12.85 -14.96 28.60
CA LYS A 769 -11.45 -14.73 28.27
C LYS A 769 -11.37 -13.94 26.96
N ILE A 770 -10.52 -12.91 26.92
CA ILE A 770 -10.24 -12.18 25.67
C ILE A 770 -9.47 -13.12 24.75
N ILE A 771 -9.98 -13.27 23.53
CA ILE A 771 -9.36 -14.07 22.47
C ILE A 771 -8.61 -13.15 21.50
N ASP A 772 -9.20 -11.99 21.18
CA ASP A 772 -8.58 -10.98 20.33
C ASP A 772 -9.10 -9.58 20.67
N GLU A 773 -8.30 -8.55 20.38
CA GLU A 773 -8.59 -7.17 20.76
C GLU A 773 -8.01 -6.19 19.72
N LEU A 774 -8.78 -5.15 19.39
CA LEU A 774 -8.38 -4.00 18.59
C LEU A 774 -8.69 -2.72 19.37
N ASN A 775 -7.67 -2.02 19.85
CA ASN A 775 -7.83 -0.72 20.47
C ASN A 775 -7.41 0.41 19.52
N PHE A 776 -8.39 0.98 18.81
CA PHE A 776 -8.19 2.08 17.85
C PHE A 776 -9.10 3.26 18.16
N GLU A 777 -9.34 3.56 19.45
CA GLU A 777 -10.23 4.66 19.88
C GLU A 777 -9.78 6.05 19.40
N THR A 778 -8.49 6.20 19.03
CA THR A 778 -7.89 7.44 18.56
C THR A 778 -7.81 7.54 17.02
N GLY A 779 -8.30 6.53 16.30
CA GLY A 779 -8.34 6.51 14.84
C GLY A 779 -8.01 5.13 14.27
N TRP A 780 -8.71 4.76 13.19
CA TRP A 780 -8.42 3.53 12.46
C TRP A 780 -7.07 3.60 11.74
N PRO A 781 -6.23 2.55 11.81
CA PRO A 781 -4.90 2.56 11.19
C PRO A 781 -4.94 2.36 9.67
N ALA A 782 -6.06 1.84 9.16
CA ALA A 782 -6.23 1.44 7.77
C ALA A 782 -7.72 1.51 7.36
N GLY A 783 -7.96 1.22 6.09
CA GLY A 783 -9.24 1.44 5.43
C GLY A 783 -9.30 2.85 4.85
N SER A 784 -9.93 2.99 3.69
CA SER A 784 -9.89 4.26 2.96
C SER A 784 -11.18 4.58 2.22
N ILE A 785 -11.39 5.88 1.99
CA ILE A 785 -12.43 6.40 1.11
C ILE A 785 -11.78 7.01 -0.13
N THR A 786 -11.96 6.36 -1.28
CA THR A 786 -11.50 6.89 -2.56
C THR A 786 -12.65 7.61 -3.28
N ALA A 787 -12.49 8.90 -3.56
CA ALA A 787 -13.48 9.68 -4.29
C ALA A 787 -13.44 9.37 -5.79
N GLY A 788 -14.53 8.83 -6.34
CA GLY A 788 -14.70 8.63 -7.78
C GLY A 788 -15.57 9.73 -8.43
N PRO A 789 -15.54 9.87 -9.76
CA PRO A 789 -16.33 10.89 -10.48
C PRO A 789 -17.85 10.72 -10.27
N ASN A 790 -18.33 9.48 -10.07
CA ASN A 790 -19.76 9.17 -9.87
C ASN A 790 -20.10 8.50 -8.52
N ASN A 791 -19.11 7.95 -7.80
CA ASN A 791 -19.29 7.15 -6.58
C ASN A 791 -18.20 7.51 -5.55
N ASN A 792 -18.40 7.17 -4.28
CA ASN A 792 -17.31 7.08 -3.29
C ASN A 792 -17.06 5.60 -2.99
N PHE A 793 -15.82 5.16 -3.10
CA PHE A 793 -15.42 3.77 -2.86
C PHE A 793 -14.94 3.63 -1.43
N TYR A 794 -15.57 2.74 -0.65
CA TYR A 794 -15.22 2.52 0.74
C TYR A 794 -14.51 1.17 0.83
N GLN A 795 -13.22 1.20 1.18
CA GLN A 795 -12.35 0.04 1.28
C GLN A 795 -12.14 -0.30 2.75
N PRO A 796 -12.47 -1.53 3.19
CA PRO A 796 -12.29 -1.94 4.58
C PRO A 796 -10.80 -2.06 4.93
N MET A 797 -10.53 -2.19 6.22
CA MET A 797 -9.22 -2.63 6.70
C MET A 797 -9.20 -4.13 6.90
N GLY A 798 -8.11 -4.78 6.53
CA GLY A 798 -7.90 -6.20 6.76
C GLY A 798 -6.59 -6.44 7.50
N ARG A 799 -6.58 -7.52 8.29
CA ARG A 799 -5.43 -7.97 9.05
C ARG A 799 -4.41 -8.63 8.14
N ILE A 800 -3.14 -8.27 8.33
CA ILE A 800 -2.00 -8.77 7.57
C ILE A 800 -1.57 -10.15 8.07
N ASP A 801 -1.34 -10.28 9.37
CA ASP A 801 -0.91 -11.53 10.00
C ASP A 801 -1.84 -11.89 11.19
N PRO A 802 -2.58 -13.02 11.12
CA PRO A 802 -3.46 -13.45 12.20
C PRO A 802 -2.70 -13.82 13.49
N ALA A 803 -1.40 -14.13 13.42
CA ALA A 803 -0.59 -14.43 14.60
C ALA A 803 -0.21 -13.18 15.42
N LEU A 804 -0.28 -11.99 14.80
CA LEU A 804 0.10 -10.74 15.46
C LEU A 804 -1.08 -10.12 16.26
N PRO A 805 -0.79 -9.23 17.25
CA PRO A 805 -1.81 -8.48 17.97
C PRO A 805 -2.76 -7.71 17.05
N GLY A 806 -4.06 -7.71 17.37
CA GLY A 806 -5.06 -6.94 16.63
C GLY A 806 -4.95 -5.44 16.92
N SER A 807 -4.51 -5.06 18.12
CA SER A 807 -4.28 -3.66 18.47
C SER A 807 -2.99 -3.07 17.87
N TYR A 808 -2.19 -3.83 17.12
CA TYR A 808 -0.96 -3.31 16.53
C TYR A 808 -1.28 -2.60 15.19
N PRO A 809 -1.12 -1.27 15.06
CA PRO A 809 -1.54 -0.53 13.85
C PRO A 809 -0.91 -1.06 12.56
N ASP A 810 0.36 -1.46 12.62
CA ASP A 810 1.13 -1.96 11.47
C ASP A 810 0.69 -3.36 11.00
N ASN A 811 -0.21 -4.02 11.73
CA ASN A 811 -0.79 -5.31 11.36
C ASN A 811 -2.09 -5.17 10.54
N TRP A 812 -2.41 -3.95 10.11
CA TRP A 812 -3.59 -3.65 9.31
C TRP A 812 -3.21 -2.94 8.03
N GLU A 813 -3.90 -3.29 6.96
CA GLU A 813 -3.78 -2.59 5.69
C GLU A 813 -5.16 -2.31 5.09
N THR A 814 -5.22 -1.29 4.23
CA THR A 814 -6.42 -1.01 3.46
C THR A 814 -6.56 -2.10 2.41
N ILE A 815 -7.65 -2.86 2.46
CA ILE A 815 -7.90 -3.91 1.46
C ILE A 815 -8.16 -3.25 0.12
N SER A 816 -7.11 -3.25 -0.68
CA SER A 816 -7.02 -2.53 -1.93
C SER A 816 -7.47 -3.44 -3.07
N GLN A 817 -8.55 -4.22 -2.90
CA GLN A 817 -8.94 -5.14 -3.96
C GLN A 817 -10.33 -5.79 -3.97
N ILE A 818 -10.56 -6.39 -5.14
CA ILE A 818 -11.65 -7.23 -5.67
C ILE A 818 -12.85 -6.40 -6.15
N ASN A 819 -13.10 -6.53 -7.46
CA ASN A 819 -14.36 -6.20 -8.11
C ASN A 819 -15.52 -6.55 -7.18
N PRO A 820 -16.52 -5.67 -6.94
CA PRO A 820 -17.62 -5.90 -6.02
C PRO A 820 -17.96 -7.37 -5.80
N TYR A 821 -17.46 -7.95 -4.71
CA TYR A 821 -17.74 -9.35 -4.39
C TYR A 821 -19.04 -9.34 -3.59
N GLY A 822 -20.12 -9.83 -4.20
CA GLY A 822 -21.47 -9.66 -3.67
C GLY A 822 -22.10 -8.32 -4.06
N LYS A 823 -23.30 -8.07 -3.55
CA LYS A 823 -24.02 -6.83 -3.79
C LYS A 823 -24.33 -6.14 -2.48
N THR A 824 -24.46 -4.84 -2.55
CA THR A 824 -24.92 -4.04 -1.41
C THR A 824 -26.41 -3.76 -1.58
N ASN A 825 -27.09 -3.53 -0.47
CA ASN A 825 -28.52 -3.25 -0.51
C ASN A 825 -28.79 -1.79 -0.89
N ASN A 826 -29.00 -1.53 -2.19
CA ASN A 826 -29.18 -0.19 -2.76
C ASN A 826 -28.00 0.78 -2.55
N CYS A 827 -26.81 0.24 -2.31
CA CYS A 827 -25.56 0.99 -2.28
C CYS A 827 -24.72 0.61 -3.53
N GLY A 828 -23.54 1.18 -3.67
CA GLY A 828 -22.60 0.90 -4.77
C GLY A 828 -21.93 -0.46 -4.66
N ALA A 829 -20.69 -0.54 -5.12
CA ALA A 829 -19.87 -1.74 -5.06
C ALA A 829 -19.46 -2.13 -3.62
N LEU A 830 -19.38 -3.43 -3.33
CA LEU A 830 -18.85 -3.97 -2.07
C LEU A 830 -17.35 -4.28 -2.22
N PHE A 831 -16.47 -3.47 -1.64
CA PHE A 831 -15.04 -3.78 -1.58
C PHE A 831 -14.71 -4.55 -0.30
N GLY A 832 -13.59 -5.28 -0.33
CA GLY A 832 -13.18 -6.20 0.73
C GLY A 832 -13.23 -7.65 0.29
N SER A 833 -12.89 -8.54 1.21
CA SER A 833 -12.74 -9.98 0.99
C SER A 833 -13.64 -10.85 1.87
N PRO A 834 -14.93 -10.51 2.08
CA PRO A 834 -15.77 -11.28 3.00
C PRO A 834 -15.84 -12.77 2.62
N ARG A 835 -15.52 -13.61 3.60
CA ARG A 835 -15.34 -15.06 3.61
C ARG A 835 -14.14 -15.58 2.81
N LYS A 836 -13.10 -14.75 2.65
CA LYS A 836 -11.88 -15.07 1.88
C LYS A 836 -10.64 -14.47 2.53
N ALA A 837 -9.46 -14.88 2.06
CA ALA A 837 -8.19 -14.32 2.51
C ALA A 837 -8.05 -12.85 2.10
N ASN A 838 -7.46 -12.05 2.99
CA ASN A 838 -7.41 -10.58 2.93
C ASN A 838 -6.63 -9.98 1.75
N ASN A 839 -5.88 -10.76 0.95
CA ASN A 839 -4.97 -10.21 -0.07
C ASN A 839 -4.94 -10.93 -1.42
N ASP A 840 -5.99 -11.68 -1.77
CA ASP A 840 -5.97 -12.42 -3.03
C ASP A 840 -6.57 -11.61 -4.21
N LEU A 841 -5.64 -11.12 -5.04
CA LEU A 841 -5.68 -11.04 -6.52
C LEU A 841 -6.05 -9.70 -7.17
N TRP A 842 -5.09 -9.08 -7.89
CA TRP A 842 -5.22 -7.76 -8.52
C TRP A 842 -6.00 -7.80 -9.82
N LEU A 843 -7.34 -7.85 -9.75
CA LEU A 843 -8.17 -7.73 -10.96
C LEU A 843 -8.05 -6.34 -11.58
N ILE A 844 -7.36 -6.28 -12.71
CA ILE A 844 -7.32 -5.11 -13.55
C ILE A 844 -8.46 -5.19 -14.56
N ASP A 845 -9.61 -4.60 -14.20
CA ASP A 845 -10.72 -4.32 -15.09
C ASP A 845 -11.02 -2.81 -15.04
N SER A 846 -10.86 -2.10 -16.17
CA SER A 846 -10.93 -0.62 -16.24
C SER A 846 -9.96 0.13 -15.29
N PRO A 847 -8.63 -0.07 -15.42
CA PRO A 847 -7.68 0.40 -14.41
C PRO A 847 -7.69 1.90 -14.15
N TYR A 848 -7.84 2.68 -15.21
CA TYR A 848 -7.83 4.14 -15.16
C TYR A 848 -9.05 4.74 -14.44
N PHE A 849 -10.07 3.93 -14.16
CA PHE A 849 -11.24 4.34 -13.37
C PHE A 849 -11.09 4.00 -11.88
N TYR A 850 -10.43 2.89 -11.55
CA TYR A 850 -10.40 2.33 -10.19
C TYR A 850 -9.07 2.55 -9.44
N TYR A 851 -7.96 2.82 -10.13
CA TYR A 851 -6.60 2.85 -9.54
C TYR A 851 -5.90 4.19 -9.73
N GLY A 852 -6.55 5.29 -9.34
CA GLY A 852 -6.07 6.66 -9.53
C GLY A 852 -4.69 6.94 -8.91
N ASP A 853 -4.36 6.31 -7.77
CA ASP A 853 -3.09 6.54 -7.07
C ASP A 853 -1.87 5.94 -7.80
N TYR A 854 -2.10 4.91 -8.62
CA TYR A 854 -1.08 4.27 -9.45
C TYR A 854 -0.99 4.87 -10.85
N TYR A 855 -1.90 5.81 -11.17
CA TYR A 855 -1.98 6.51 -12.44
C TYR A 855 -1.50 7.95 -12.29
N VAL A 856 -0.20 8.16 -12.50
CA VAL A 856 0.45 9.47 -12.38
C VAL A 856 0.80 9.96 -13.78
N ASP A 857 0.40 11.19 -14.12
CA ASP A 857 0.75 11.87 -15.38
C ASP A 857 0.44 11.08 -16.68
N GLY A 858 -0.61 10.26 -16.70
CA GLY A 858 -0.94 9.47 -17.89
C GLY A 858 -0.32 8.07 -17.93
N VAL A 859 0.38 7.66 -16.86
CA VAL A 859 1.11 6.39 -16.78
C VAL A 859 0.59 5.54 -15.63
N PHE A 860 0.10 4.34 -15.94
CA PHE A 860 -0.25 3.32 -14.96
C PHE A 860 0.87 2.29 -14.88
N THR A 861 1.49 2.10 -13.70
CA THR A 861 2.64 1.19 -13.53
C THR A 861 2.28 -0.04 -12.71
N LEU A 862 2.63 -1.23 -13.21
CA LEU A 862 2.45 -2.52 -12.55
C LEU A 862 3.79 -3.08 -12.08
N THR A 863 3.84 -3.53 -10.83
CA THR A 863 5.05 -4.00 -10.13
C THR A 863 4.86 -5.45 -9.66
N PRO A 864 5.93 -6.25 -9.55
CA PRO A 864 5.83 -7.65 -9.10
C PRO A 864 5.39 -7.80 -7.63
N GLU A 865 5.43 -6.73 -6.83
CA GLU A 865 4.97 -6.69 -5.43
C GLU A 865 3.49 -7.07 -5.28
N HIS A 866 2.72 -6.87 -6.35
CA HIS A 866 1.28 -7.06 -6.41
C HIS A 866 0.90 -8.29 -7.26
N ASN A 867 1.85 -9.18 -7.51
CA ASN A 867 1.56 -10.37 -8.29
C ASN A 867 0.61 -11.31 -7.54
N PRO A 868 -0.28 -12.02 -8.27
CA PRO A 868 -0.54 -11.89 -9.70
C PRO A 868 -1.65 -10.89 -10.03
N TYR A 869 -1.53 -10.24 -11.19
CA TYR A 869 -2.57 -9.39 -11.76
C TYR A 869 -3.57 -10.20 -12.58
N ILE A 870 -4.84 -10.10 -12.23
CA ILE A 870 -5.92 -10.78 -12.94
C ILE A 870 -6.44 -9.89 -14.07
N ILE A 871 -6.57 -10.42 -15.27
CA ILE A 871 -7.09 -9.69 -16.43
C ILE A 871 -8.59 -9.98 -16.57
N GLY A 872 -9.41 -8.93 -16.55
CA GLY A 872 -10.84 -8.98 -16.85
C GLY A 872 -11.15 -8.93 -18.36
N SER A 873 -12.40 -8.61 -18.72
CA SER A 873 -12.82 -8.47 -20.13
C SER A 873 -12.85 -7.03 -20.63
N ASN A 874 -12.68 -6.02 -19.76
CA ASN A 874 -12.82 -4.60 -20.09
C ASN A 874 -11.53 -3.80 -19.81
N PHE A 875 -10.37 -4.44 -19.81
CA PHE A 875 -9.10 -3.73 -19.67
C PHE A 875 -8.79 -2.98 -20.98
N ASN A 876 -9.00 -1.66 -20.98
CA ASN A 876 -8.70 -0.76 -22.10
C ASN A 876 -7.66 0.30 -21.73
N ILE A 877 -6.71 0.56 -22.64
CA ILE A 877 -5.70 1.62 -22.60
C ILE A 877 -6.00 2.56 -23.78
N SER A 878 -6.56 3.71 -23.48
CA SER A 878 -7.08 4.66 -24.47
C SER A 878 -6.01 5.65 -24.93
N ALA A 879 -6.30 6.41 -26.00
CA ALA A 879 -5.42 7.48 -26.46
C ALA A 879 -5.07 8.48 -25.34
N GLY A 880 -3.77 8.72 -25.14
CA GLY A 880 -3.24 9.56 -24.07
C GLY A 880 -2.92 8.82 -22.76
N GLU A 881 -3.29 7.55 -22.66
CA GLU A 881 -3.00 6.68 -21.52
C GLU A 881 -1.86 5.72 -21.85
N SER A 882 -1.07 5.34 -20.84
CA SER A 882 -0.01 4.35 -20.98
C SER A 882 0.03 3.35 -19.82
N LEU A 883 0.45 2.12 -20.12
CA LEU A 883 0.69 1.05 -19.16
C LEU A 883 2.15 0.65 -19.17
N HIS A 884 2.79 0.70 -18.01
CA HIS A 884 4.16 0.27 -17.80
C HIS A 884 4.16 -0.97 -16.92
N VAL A 885 4.86 -2.01 -17.35
CA VAL A 885 4.93 -3.30 -16.66
C VAL A 885 6.38 -3.61 -16.35
N GLU A 886 6.69 -3.72 -15.06
CA GLU A 886 8.02 -4.01 -14.55
C GLU A 886 8.43 -5.49 -14.72
N PRO A 887 9.74 -5.82 -14.63
CA PRO A 887 10.21 -7.20 -14.65
C PRO A 887 9.53 -8.08 -13.59
N GLY A 888 9.23 -9.32 -13.94
CA GLY A 888 8.68 -10.31 -13.02
C GLY A 888 7.16 -10.24 -12.79
N VAL A 889 6.45 -9.29 -13.41
CA VAL A 889 4.99 -9.19 -13.31
C VAL A 889 4.31 -10.44 -13.91
N ILE A 890 3.29 -10.95 -13.23
CA ILE A 890 2.48 -12.10 -13.62
C ILE A 890 1.05 -11.64 -13.90
N PHE A 891 0.56 -11.95 -15.09
CA PHE A 891 -0.82 -11.77 -15.53
C PHE A 891 -1.55 -13.10 -15.65
N VAL A 892 -2.77 -13.15 -15.14
CA VAL A 892 -3.63 -14.33 -15.14
C VAL A 892 -5.00 -13.97 -15.72
N GLY A 893 -5.46 -14.68 -16.74
CA GLY A 893 -6.81 -14.46 -17.28
C GLY A 893 -7.91 -14.96 -16.34
N GLN A 894 -8.83 -14.07 -15.93
CA GLN A 894 -10.00 -14.46 -15.14
C GLN A 894 -10.92 -15.41 -15.92
N TYR A 895 -11.11 -15.13 -17.20
CA TYR A 895 -11.97 -15.86 -18.11
C TYR A 895 -11.22 -16.20 -19.38
N ASN A 896 -11.70 -17.19 -20.12
CA ASN A 896 -11.20 -17.45 -21.47
C ASN A 896 -11.40 -16.25 -22.43
N THR A 897 -12.33 -15.33 -22.12
CA THR A 897 -12.52 -14.07 -22.87
C THR A 897 -11.67 -12.91 -22.37
N SER A 898 -10.83 -13.10 -21.34
CA SER A 898 -9.99 -12.03 -20.80
C SER A 898 -9.04 -11.47 -21.84
N LEU A 899 -8.97 -10.13 -21.92
CA LEU A 899 -8.17 -9.44 -22.93
C LEU A 899 -7.68 -8.08 -22.44
N ILE A 900 -6.55 -7.63 -22.99
CA ILE A 900 -6.04 -6.25 -22.85
C ILE A 900 -6.22 -5.55 -24.19
N LYS A 901 -6.86 -4.39 -24.20
CA LYS A 901 -7.12 -3.60 -25.40
C LYS A 901 -6.32 -2.30 -25.37
N ILE A 902 -5.54 -2.04 -26.41
CA ILE A 902 -4.77 -0.83 -26.62
C ILE A 902 -5.47 -0.06 -27.76
N ASP A 903 -6.24 0.95 -27.38
CA ASP A 903 -7.11 1.76 -28.24
C ASP A 903 -6.51 3.16 -28.42
N GLY A 904 -5.45 3.25 -29.22
CA GLY A 904 -4.66 4.49 -29.41
C GLY A 904 -3.73 4.87 -28.26
N GLY A 905 -3.68 4.08 -27.18
CA GLY A 905 -2.75 4.24 -26.05
C GLY A 905 -1.40 3.53 -26.24
N SER A 906 -0.63 3.40 -25.16
CA SER A 906 0.72 2.81 -25.19
C SER A 906 0.95 1.73 -24.14
N LEU A 907 1.59 0.62 -24.51
CA LEU A 907 1.96 -0.49 -23.63
C LEU A 907 3.47 -0.71 -23.62
N PHE A 908 4.09 -0.71 -22.44
CA PHE A 908 5.52 -0.98 -22.24
C PHE A 908 5.71 -2.14 -21.27
N ILE A 909 6.22 -3.27 -21.75
CA ILE A 909 6.53 -4.46 -20.93
C ILE A 909 8.04 -4.68 -20.93
N ASN A 910 8.65 -4.47 -19.77
CA ASN A 910 10.09 -4.45 -19.58
C ASN A 910 10.57 -5.68 -18.80
N GLY A 911 10.24 -6.89 -19.26
CA GLY A 911 10.77 -8.12 -18.66
C GLY A 911 12.28 -8.25 -18.85
N THR A 912 12.92 -9.08 -18.01
CA THR A 912 14.31 -9.51 -18.19
C THR A 912 14.40 -11.03 -18.34
N THR A 913 15.56 -11.55 -18.74
CA THR A 913 15.77 -13.01 -18.83
C THR A 913 15.67 -13.69 -17.46
N GLU A 914 16.11 -13.02 -16.39
CA GLU A 914 16.01 -13.51 -15.01
C GLU A 914 14.57 -13.39 -14.48
N ASN A 915 13.92 -12.24 -14.70
CA ASN A 915 12.57 -11.93 -14.25
C ASN A 915 11.68 -11.60 -15.45
N PRO A 916 11.26 -12.62 -16.23
CA PRO A 916 10.38 -12.41 -17.37
C PRO A 916 8.99 -12.02 -16.89
N VAL A 917 8.28 -11.21 -17.68
CA VAL A 917 6.84 -10.99 -17.47
C VAL A 917 6.09 -12.20 -18.01
N VAL A 918 5.05 -12.64 -17.30
CA VAL A 918 4.33 -13.88 -17.65
C VAL A 918 2.85 -13.58 -17.84
N PHE A 919 2.27 -14.05 -18.94
CA PHE A 919 0.83 -14.15 -19.15
C PHE A 919 0.45 -15.62 -19.14
N THR A 920 -0.45 -16.05 -18.25
CA THR A 920 -0.78 -17.46 -18.12
C THR A 920 -2.25 -17.73 -17.74
N SER A 921 -2.58 -19.02 -17.70
CA SER A 921 -3.88 -19.55 -17.28
C SER A 921 -4.07 -19.41 -15.77
N SER A 922 -5.32 -19.17 -15.36
CA SER A 922 -5.75 -19.29 -13.96
C SER A 922 -5.64 -20.70 -13.38
N ARG A 923 -5.29 -21.69 -14.20
CA ARG A 923 -5.04 -23.08 -13.80
C ARG A 923 -3.54 -23.42 -13.73
N ASP A 924 -2.67 -22.49 -14.09
CA ASP A 924 -1.22 -22.73 -14.12
C ASP A 924 -0.60 -22.60 -12.73
N LYS A 925 -0.51 -23.75 -12.05
CA LYS A 925 0.05 -23.87 -10.68
C LYS A 925 1.51 -23.42 -10.55
N ASN A 926 2.23 -23.18 -11.64
CA ASN A 926 3.59 -22.64 -11.57
C ASN A 926 3.61 -21.13 -11.26
N TYR A 927 2.47 -20.44 -11.43
CA TYR A 927 2.36 -18.99 -11.33
C TYR A 927 1.12 -18.53 -10.53
N CYS A 928 0.15 -19.41 -10.30
CA CYS A 928 -1.11 -19.09 -9.62
C CYS A 928 -1.56 -20.30 -8.76
N GLU A 929 -1.63 -20.12 -7.44
CA GLU A 929 -2.11 -21.14 -6.49
C GLU A 929 -3.59 -20.94 -6.09
N TYR A 930 -4.28 -19.99 -6.72
CA TYR A 930 -5.55 -19.44 -6.25
C TYR A 930 -6.78 -20.04 -6.94
N ASP A 931 -7.85 -20.27 -6.16
CA ASP A 931 -9.14 -20.74 -6.67
C ASP A 931 -10.03 -19.56 -7.10
N LEU A 932 -9.78 -19.05 -8.31
CA LEU A 932 -10.48 -17.89 -8.86
C LEU A 932 -11.99 -18.17 -9.12
N PRO A 933 -12.91 -17.21 -8.88
CA PRO A 933 -14.33 -17.42 -9.16
C PRO A 933 -14.61 -17.72 -10.65
N ASN A 934 -15.41 -18.76 -10.92
CA ASN A 934 -15.74 -19.25 -12.28
C ASN A 934 -14.56 -19.82 -13.08
N THR A 935 -13.44 -20.18 -12.44
CA THR A 935 -12.41 -20.98 -13.09
C THR A 935 -12.74 -22.47 -12.98
N ASN A 936 -12.49 -23.21 -14.05
CA ASN A 936 -12.68 -24.67 -14.00
C ASN A 936 -11.49 -25.30 -13.25
N ILE A 937 -11.77 -26.20 -12.33
CA ILE A 937 -10.77 -27.04 -11.66
C ILE A 937 -10.08 -27.93 -12.72
N GLY A 938 -8.74 -27.93 -12.77
CA GLY A 938 -7.96 -28.81 -13.65
C GLY A 938 -6.60 -28.24 -14.05
N ASP A 939 -5.90 -28.94 -14.95
CA ASP A 939 -4.63 -28.49 -15.54
C ASP A 939 -4.83 -27.33 -16.53
N PRO A 940 -3.80 -26.48 -16.76
CA PRO A 940 -3.90 -25.37 -17.71
C PRO A 940 -4.09 -25.86 -19.15
N ILE A 941 -5.03 -25.23 -19.85
CA ILE A 941 -5.33 -25.54 -21.25
C ILE A 941 -5.13 -24.32 -22.13
N ALA A 942 -4.73 -24.58 -23.38
CA ALA A 942 -4.65 -23.57 -24.41
C ALA A 942 -6.00 -22.82 -24.55
N GLY A 943 -5.97 -21.48 -24.55
CA GLY A 943 -7.14 -20.64 -24.69
C GLY A 943 -7.85 -20.34 -23.36
N ASP A 944 -7.16 -20.50 -22.23
CA ASP A 944 -7.68 -20.09 -20.91
C ASP A 944 -7.74 -18.57 -20.73
N TRP A 945 -7.12 -17.80 -21.64
CA TRP A 945 -7.34 -16.37 -21.83
C TRP A 945 -7.33 -16.01 -23.33
N SER A 946 -7.87 -14.84 -23.68
CA SER A 946 -8.07 -14.47 -25.09
C SER A 946 -6.82 -13.89 -25.73
N ARG A 947 -6.58 -12.58 -25.58
CA ARG A 947 -5.58 -11.86 -26.40
C ARG A 947 -5.16 -10.52 -25.82
N ILE A 948 -4.10 -9.98 -26.37
CA ILE A 948 -3.80 -8.55 -26.35
C ILE A 948 -4.14 -7.99 -27.73
N GLU A 949 -4.96 -6.93 -27.78
CA GLU A 949 -5.45 -6.31 -29.01
C GLU A 949 -4.92 -4.88 -29.13
N ILE A 950 -4.25 -4.56 -30.24
CA ILE A 950 -3.70 -3.24 -30.55
C ILE A 950 -4.46 -2.67 -31.76
N LYS A 951 -5.03 -1.48 -31.60
CA LYS A 951 -5.84 -0.80 -32.63
C LYS A 951 -5.77 0.73 -32.51
N ASN A 952 -6.42 1.43 -33.44
CA ASN A 952 -6.49 2.88 -33.54
C ASN A 952 -5.13 3.59 -33.40
N GLY A 953 -4.07 2.99 -33.97
CA GLY A 953 -2.71 3.54 -33.94
C GLY A 953 -2.00 3.43 -32.58
N GLY A 954 -2.44 2.52 -31.71
CA GLY A 954 -1.79 2.26 -30.42
C GLY A 954 -0.35 1.74 -30.57
N SER A 955 0.41 1.76 -29.48
CA SER A 955 1.80 1.28 -29.46
C SER A 955 2.04 0.20 -28.41
N ALA A 956 2.92 -0.76 -28.72
CA ALA A 956 3.34 -1.79 -27.77
C ALA A 956 4.84 -2.13 -27.89
N ASN A 957 5.57 -2.06 -26.79
CA ASN A 957 6.95 -2.51 -26.67
C ASN A 957 7.01 -3.66 -25.65
N ILE A 958 7.36 -4.85 -26.12
CA ILE A 958 7.24 -6.11 -25.38
C ILE A 958 8.61 -6.81 -25.35
N ASN A 959 9.24 -6.86 -24.17
CA ASN A 959 10.55 -7.49 -23.99
C ASN A 959 10.52 -8.60 -22.92
N ASN A 960 11.14 -9.73 -23.23
CA ASN A 960 11.27 -10.91 -22.33
C ASN A 960 9.94 -11.33 -21.69
N VAL A 961 8.93 -11.61 -22.52
CA VAL A 961 7.60 -12.02 -22.06
C VAL A 961 7.34 -13.49 -22.37
N LYS A 962 6.71 -14.20 -21.44
CA LYS A 962 6.20 -15.57 -21.63
C LYS A 962 4.68 -15.52 -21.81
N PHE A 963 4.21 -15.76 -23.02
CA PHE A 963 2.80 -15.92 -23.34
C PHE A 963 2.42 -17.40 -23.34
N LEU A 964 1.77 -17.82 -22.25
CA LEU A 964 1.38 -19.20 -21.98
C LEU A 964 -0.13 -19.34 -22.07
N PHE A 965 -0.62 -20.40 -22.72
CA PHE A 965 -2.02 -20.82 -22.68
C PHE A 965 -3.07 -19.79 -23.14
N GLY A 966 -2.68 -18.76 -23.89
CA GLY A 966 -3.57 -17.74 -24.45
C GLY A 966 -4.20 -18.16 -25.78
N GLY A 967 -4.88 -17.23 -26.44
CA GLY A 967 -5.35 -17.37 -27.81
C GLY A 967 -6.80 -17.85 -27.95
N GLN A 968 -7.65 -17.72 -26.93
CA GLN A 968 -9.05 -18.18 -27.02
C GLN A 968 -9.77 -17.65 -28.26
N SER A 969 -10.58 -18.52 -28.88
CA SER A 969 -11.39 -18.13 -30.04
C SER A 969 -12.40 -17.04 -29.71
N PHE A 970 -12.41 -16.00 -30.52
CA PHE A 970 -13.35 -14.89 -30.46
C PHE A 970 -14.03 -14.65 -31.80
N LYS A 971 -15.15 -13.92 -31.77
CA LYS A 971 -15.90 -13.54 -32.97
C LYS A 971 -15.49 -12.14 -33.39
N ARG A 972 -15.01 -11.99 -34.62
CA ARG A 972 -14.91 -10.69 -35.28
C ARG A 972 -16.10 -10.54 -36.21
N THR A 973 -16.87 -9.50 -35.96
CA THR A 973 -17.99 -9.10 -36.80
C THR A 973 -17.48 -8.00 -37.72
N ASP A 974 -17.34 -8.28 -39.01
CA ASP A 974 -16.95 -7.28 -40.03
C ASP A 974 -18.14 -6.36 -40.40
N GLY A 975 -19.01 -6.09 -39.42
CA GLY A 975 -20.30 -5.46 -39.60
C GLY A 975 -21.45 -6.46 -39.71
N PHE A 976 -22.60 -5.93 -40.13
CA PHE A 976 -23.96 -6.41 -39.82
C PHE A 976 -24.26 -7.92 -39.98
N PHE A 977 -23.55 -8.74 -40.79
CA PHE A 977 -23.83 -10.20 -40.89
C PHE A 977 -22.69 -11.17 -41.27
N ALA A 978 -21.41 -10.79 -41.33
CA ALA A 978 -20.33 -11.79 -41.44
C ALA A 978 -19.57 -11.91 -40.11
N THR A 979 -19.65 -13.10 -39.51
CA THR A 979 -18.94 -13.42 -38.28
C THR A 979 -17.80 -14.37 -38.63
N LYS A 980 -16.57 -13.89 -38.50
CA LYS A 980 -15.37 -14.72 -38.58
C LYS A 980 -15.00 -15.15 -37.17
N PHE A 981 -14.67 -16.44 -37.01
CA PHE A 981 -14.08 -16.92 -35.77
C PHE A 981 -12.57 -16.89 -35.91
N MET A 982 -11.93 -16.18 -34.99
CA MET A 982 -10.49 -15.93 -35.00
C MET A 982 -9.89 -16.28 -33.65
N SER A 983 -8.58 -16.49 -33.59
CA SER A 983 -7.87 -17.07 -32.43
C SER A 983 -6.43 -16.57 -32.48
N HIS A 984 -6.10 -15.60 -31.61
CA HIS A 984 -4.81 -14.91 -31.59
C HIS A 984 -4.38 -14.59 -30.17
N VAL A 985 -3.08 -14.62 -29.90
CA VAL A 985 -2.50 -14.11 -28.64
C VAL A 985 -2.23 -12.61 -28.76
N LEU A 986 -1.65 -12.19 -29.89
CA LEU A 986 -1.49 -10.78 -30.26
C LEU A 986 -2.30 -10.50 -31.53
N PHE A 987 -3.24 -9.56 -31.43
CA PHE A 987 -4.09 -9.13 -32.53
C PHE A 987 -3.85 -7.65 -32.82
N ILE A 988 -3.17 -7.36 -33.93
CA ILE A 988 -2.73 -6.02 -34.32
C ILE A 988 -3.58 -5.60 -35.52
N THR A 989 -4.43 -4.58 -35.37
CA THR A 989 -5.23 -4.03 -36.48
C THR A 989 -4.74 -2.69 -36.99
N SER A 990 -3.94 -1.99 -36.19
CA SER A 990 -3.15 -0.81 -36.56
C SER A 990 -2.17 -0.45 -35.45
N GLY A 991 -1.05 0.22 -35.76
CA GLY A 991 -0.12 0.78 -34.77
C GLY A 991 1.34 0.32 -34.87
N ASP A 992 2.13 0.65 -33.85
CA ASP A 992 3.57 0.35 -33.77
C ASP A 992 3.85 -0.68 -32.68
N VAL A 993 4.29 -1.88 -33.07
CA VAL A 993 4.49 -3.02 -32.17
C VAL A 993 5.91 -3.57 -32.29
N SER A 994 6.56 -3.80 -31.15
CA SER A 994 7.86 -4.46 -31.06
C SER A 994 7.81 -5.58 -30.03
N VAL A 995 8.23 -6.77 -30.43
CA VAL A 995 8.31 -7.97 -29.58
C VAL A 995 9.73 -8.53 -29.65
N ASN A 996 10.41 -8.62 -28.52
CA ASN A 996 11.79 -9.09 -28.45
C ASN A 996 11.99 -10.08 -27.30
N ASN A 997 12.85 -11.09 -27.52
CA ASN A 997 13.23 -12.10 -26.52
C ASN A 997 12.05 -12.80 -25.84
N SER A 998 10.91 -12.93 -26.52
CA SER A 998 9.66 -13.41 -25.93
C SER A 998 9.32 -14.83 -26.38
N SER A 999 8.45 -15.52 -25.65
CA SER A 999 8.06 -16.89 -25.94
C SER A 999 6.55 -17.07 -25.97
N PHE A 1000 6.08 -17.87 -26.93
CA PHE A 1000 4.67 -18.22 -27.12
C PHE A 1000 4.53 -19.73 -27.04
N ILE A 1001 3.99 -20.23 -25.93
CA ILE A 1001 3.98 -21.66 -25.59
C ILE A 1001 2.56 -22.12 -25.23
N ASN A 1002 2.15 -23.29 -25.71
CA ASN A 1002 0.84 -23.91 -25.43
C ASN A 1002 -0.37 -23.01 -25.75
N ASN A 1003 -0.26 -22.13 -26.74
CA ASN A 1003 -1.34 -21.21 -27.12
C ASN A 1003 -2.36 -21.87 -28.04
N TYR A 1004 -3.63 -21.47 -27.91
CA TYR A 1004 -4.72 -21.97 -28.72
C TYR A 1004 -4.74 -21.25 -30.06
N THR A 1005 -4.63 -22.04 -31.12
CA THR A 1005 -4.87 -21.58 -32.49
C THR A 1005 -5.83 -22.58 -33.13
N ARG A 1006 -7.04 -22.13 -33.43
CA ARG A 1006 -8.10 -23.01 -33.93
C ARG A 1006 -7.74 -23.58 -35.31
N ALA A 1007 -7.67 -24.90 -35.42
CA ALA A 1007 -7.35 -25.58 -36.69
C ALA A 1007 -8.51 -25.58 -37.70
N ASN A 1008 -9.76 -25.42 -37.24
CA ASN A 1008 -10.93 -25.28 -38.10
C ASN A 1008 -11.06 -23.80 -38.49
N TYR A 1009 -10.92 -23.46 -39.78
CA TYR A 1009 -10.73 -22.10 -40.35
C TYR A 1009 -9.30 -21.55 -40.27
N PRO A 1010 -8.28 -22.31 -40.71
CA PRO A 1010 -6.87 -21.91 -40.60
C PRO A 1010 -6.54 -20.55 -41.21
N GLU A 1011 -7.30 -20.11 -42.19
CA GLU A 1011 -7.10 -18.85 -42.90
C GLU A 1011 -7.22 -17.60 -42.00
N TYR A 1012 -7.92 -17.69 -40.86
CA TYR A 1012 -8.17 -16.58 -39.93
C TYR A 1012 -7.54 -16.76 -38.54
N ASN A 1013 -6.58 -17.68 -38.39
CA ASN A 1013 -6.00 -18.03 -37.09
C ASN A 1013 -4.47 -18.03 -37.14
N SER A 1014 -3.84 -17.40 -36.15
CA SER A 1014 -2.38 -17.36 -35.96
C SER A 1014 -2.05 -16.92 -34.54
N VAL A 1015 -0.83 -17.19 -34.05
CA VAL A 1015 -0.41 -16.69 -32.73
C VAL A 1015 -0.36 -15.15 -32.72
N ILE A 1016 0.27 -14.56 -33.73
CA ILE A 1016 0.31 -13.12 -33.99
C ILE A 1016 -0.40 -12.86 -35.31
N TRP A 1017 -1.40 -12.00 -35.28
CA TRP A 1017 -2.14 -11.56 -36.47
C TRP A 1017 -1.94 -10.07 -36.70
N ILE A 1018 -1.62 -9.73 -37.93
CA ILE A 1018 -1.39 -8.37 -38.39
C ILE A 1018 -2.42 -8.06 -39.48
N ASP A 1019 -3.26 -7.08 -39.21
CA ASP A 1019 -4.23 -6.51 -40.14
C ASP A 1019 -4.01 -4.99 -40.19
N ASN A 1020 -4.49 -4.36 -41.24
CA ASN A 1020 -4.56 -2.91 -41.35
C ASN A 1020 -5.94 -2.46 -41.83
N SER A 1021 -6.96 -2.86 -41.07
CA SER A 1021 -8.35 -2.54 -41.39
C SER A 1021 -8.68 -1.06 -41.25
N GLU A 1022 -7.81 -0.27 -40.63
CA GLU A 1022 -8.06 1.14 -40.26
C GLU A 1022 -7.33 2.15 -41.16
N MET A 1023 -6.62 1.68 -42.18
CA MET A 1023 -5.88 2.50 -43.15
C MET A 1023 -4.81 3.43 -42.53
N VAL A 1024 -4.08 2.95 -41.52
CA VAL A 1024 -2.97 3.68 -40.86
C VAL A 1024 -1.68 2.87 -40.99
N THR A 1025 -0.52 3.50 -41.23
CA THR A 1025 0.76 2.78 -41.28
C THR A 1025 0.96 1.91 -40.04
N THR A 1026 1.29 0.64 -40.23
CA THR A 1026 1.45 -0.34 -39.15
C THR A 1026 2.85 -0.94 -39.20
N THR A 1027 3.61 -0.80 -38.12
CA THR A 1027 4.98 -1.31 -38.01
C THR A 1027 5.02 -2.43 -37.00
N VAL A 1028 5.55 -3.60 -37.38
CA VAL A 1028 5.69 -4.75 -36.48
C VAL A 1028 7.10 -5.31 -36.57
N GLY A 1029 7.84 -5.27 -35.46
CA GLY A 1029 9.16 -5.90 -35.33
C GLY A 1029 9.13 -7.06 -34.35
N ILE A 1030 9.54 -8.25 -34.78
CA ILE A 1030 9.56 -9.46 -33.94
C ILE A 1030 10.96 -10.08 -34.00
N THR A 1031 11.66 -10.09 -32.87
CA THR A 1031 13.06 -10.54 -32.82
C THR A 1031 13.35 -11.50 -31.67
N ASN A 1032 14.32 -12.39 -31.88
CA ASN A 1032 14.85 -13.32 -30.87
C ASN A 1032 13.78 -14.10 -30.09
N SER A 1033 12.63 -14.40 -30.70
CA SER A 1033 11.46 -14.94 -30.02
C SER A 1033 11.20 -16.41 -30.36
N LEU A 1034 10.66 -17.15 -29.39
CA LEU A 1034 10.35 -18.59 -29.51
C LEU A 1034 8.84 -18.81 -29.68
N PHE A 1035 8.47 -19.59 -30.68
CA PHE A 1035 7.10 -20.05 -30.93
C PHE A 1035 7.07 -21.57 -30.88
N ASN A 1036 6.36 -22.16 -29.92
CA ASN A 1036 6.49 -23.60 -29.63
C ASN A 1036 5.35 -24.48 -30.19
N THR A 1037 4.17 -23.90 -30.47
CA THR A 1037 3.00 -24.65 -30.96
C THR A 1037 2.01 -23.73 -31.70
N GLY A 1038 1.38 -24.23 -32.77
CA GLY A 1038 0.21 -23.60 -33.38
C GLY A 1038 -0.09 -24.06 -34.81
N TYR A 1039 -1.10 -23.48 -35.46
CA TYR A 1039 -1.33 -23.66 -36.89
C TYR A 1039 -0.37 -22.79 -37.72
N THR A 1040 -0.49 -21.47 -37.57
CA THR A 1040 0.42 -20.44 -38.11
C THR A 1040 0.95 -19.59 -36.95
N ALA A 1041 2.23 -19.24 -36.95
CA ALA A 1041 2.82 -18.39 -35.91
C ALA A 1041 2.53 -16.92 -36.19
N ILE A 1042 2.91 -16.42 -37.35
CA ILE A 1042 2.77 -15.01 -37.73
C ILE A 1042 2.04 -14.93 -39.06
N LYS A 1043 1.00 -14.10 -39.13
CA LYS A 1043 0.25 -13.88 -40.35
C LYS A 1043 -0.11 -12.41 -40.54
N ALA A 1044 0.05 -11.92 -41.77
CA ALA A 1044 -0.43 -10.61 -42.20
C ALA A 1044 -1.52 -10.75 -43.29
N ASP A 1045 -2.67 -10.07 -43.15
CA ASP A 1045 -3.81 -10.13 -44.09
C ASP A 1045 -3.89 -8.87 -44.99
N LYS A 1046 -4.53 -8.99 -46.17
CA LYS A 1046 -4.46 -8.03 -47.28
C LYS A 1046 -4.91 -6.61 -46.93
N ILE A 1047 -4.09 -5.67 -47.43
CA ILE A 1047 -4.24 -4.22 -47.36
C ILE A 1047 -5.32 -3.70 -48.32
N ASN A 1048 -6.18 -2.80 -47.83
CA ASN A 1048 -6.98 -1.90 -48.66
C ASN A 1048 -6.07 -0.88 -49.37
N ASN A 1049 -6.19 -0.76 -50.70
CA ASN A 1049 -5.42 0.13 -51.58
C ASN A 1049 -4.92 1.43 -50.89
N GLY A 1050 -3.63 1.48 -50.51
CA GLY A 1050 -2.96 2.73 -50.11
C GLY A 1050 -2.19 2.75 -48.79
N VAL A 1051 -2.05 1.63 -48.07
CA VAL A 1051 -1.41 1.62 -46.73
C VAL A 1051 -0.28 0.61 -46.65
N GLU A 1052 0.78 0.91 -45.89
CA GLU A 1052 1.97 0.08 -45.76
C GLU A 1052 1.97 -0.67 -44.42
N ILE A 1053 2.26 -1.97 -44.45
CA ILE A 1053 2.57 -2.79 -43.28
C ILE A 1053 4.05 -3.17 -43.37
N ILE A 1054 4.84 -2.74 -42.38
CA ILE A 1054 6.28 -3.05 -42.32
C ILE A 1054 6.47 -4.14 -41.27
N THR A 1055 6.84 -5.34 -41.72
CA THR A 1055 7.16 -6.46 -40.83
C THR A 1055 8.65 -6.78 -40.90
N THR A 1056 9.32 -6.83 -39.75
CA THR A 1056 10.71 -7.33 -39.66
C THR A 1056 10.78 -8.52 -38.72
N GLU A 1057 11.35 -9.64 -39.19
CA GLU A 1057 11.59 -10.83 -38.39
C GLU A 1057 13.09 -11.17 -38.39
N SER A 1058 13.68 -11.37 -37.20
CA SER A 1058 15.08 -11.78 -37.09
C SER A 1058 15.32 -12.71 -35.89
N ASN A 1059 16.11 -13.76 -36.11
CA ASN A 1059 16.51 -14.74 -35.07
C ASN A 1059 15.35 -15.40 -34.29
N ASN A 1060 14.16 -15.53 -34.89
CA ASN A 1060 13.03 -16.23 -34.28
C ASN A 1060 13.14 -17.75 -34.47
N THR A 1061 12.66 -18.52 -33.51
CA THR A 1061 12.62 -19.99 -33.55
C THR A 1061 11.18 -20.49 -33.57
N PHE A 1062 10.83 -21.34 -34.54
CA PHE A 1062 9.50 -21.91 -34.70
C PHE A 1062 9.53 -23.44 -34.56
N GLN A 1063 8.65 -23.99 -33.71
CA GLN A 1063 8.54 -25.42 -33.43
C GLN A 1063 7.07 -25.87 -33.48
N ASN A 1064 6.82 -27.11 -33.91
CA ASN A 1064 5.50 -27.76 -33.91
C ASN A 1064 4.35 -26.95 -34.56
N PHE A 1065 4.62 -26.35 -35.72
CA PHE A 1065 3.60 -25.70 -36.56
C PHE A 1065 3.07 -26.64 -37.65
N SER A 1066 1.77 -26.54 -37.95
CA SER A 1066 1.08 -27.47 -38.86
C SER A 1066 0.61 -26.85 -40.18
N SER A 1067 0.78 -25.53 -40.36
CA SER A 1067 0.45 -24.83 -41.61
C SER A 1067 1.27 -25.37 -42.80
N PRO A 1068 0.64 -25.74 -43.93
CA PRO A 1068 1.33 -26.14 -45.15
C PRO A 1068 2.23 -25.05 -45.76
N ASP A 1069 1.87 -23.78 -45.54
CA ASP A 1069 2.58 -22.61 -46.07
C ASP A 1069 3.75 -22.18 -45.17
N GLY A 1070 4.00 -22.92 -44.09
CA GLY A 1070 5.01 -22.62 -43.08
C GLY A 1070 4.48 -21.83 -41.88
N PRO A 1071 5.32 -21.61 -40.86
CA PRO A 1071 4.92 -20.93 -39.63
C PRO A 1071 4.68 -19.41 -39.84
N VAL A 1072 5.14 -18.83 -40.95
CA VAL A 1072 5.05 -17.40 -41.25
C VAL A 1072 4.38 -17.21 -42.61
N ASP A 1073 3.27 -16.48 -42.64
CA ASP A 1073 2.51 -16.14 -43.85
C ASP A 1073 2.42 -14.61 -44.01
N LEU A 1074 3.28 -14.06 -44.86
CA LEU A 1074 3.32 -12.64 -45.22
C LEU A 1074 2.99 -12.41 -46.70
N SER A 1075 2.41 -13.42 -47.35
CA SER A 1075 2.22 -13.46 -48.80
C SER A 1075 1.24 -12.40 -49.34
N ASP A 1076 0.41 -11.85 -48.45
CA ASP A 1076 -0.61 -10.84 -48.74
C ASP A 1076 -0.10 -9.39 -48.65
N LEU A 1077 1.16 -9.19 -48.25
CA LEU A 1077 1.82 -7.89 -48.28
C LEU A 1077 2.27 -7.54 -49.72
N GLN A 1078 1.73 -6.46 -50.28
CA GLN A 1078 2.35 -5.83 -51.46
C GLN A 1078 3.66 -5.18 -51.02
N VAL A 1079 4.76 -5.93 -51.11
CA VAL A 1079 6.10 -5.38 -50.91
C VAL A 1079 6.32 -4.28 -51.97
N PRO A 1080 6.62 -3.03 -51.58
CA PRO A 1080 7.10 -2.04 -52.53
C PRO A 1080 8.37 -2.60 -53.18
N THR A 1081 8.33 -2.76 -54.50
CA THR A 1081 9.49 -3.22 -55.25
C THR A 1081 10.62 -2.19 -55.18
N SER A 1082 11.52 -2.36 -54.22
CA SER A 1082 12.88 -1.84 -54.27
C SER A 1082 13.87 -2.95 -53.85
N THR A 1083 14.31 -3.72 -54.86
CA THR A 1083 15.45 -4.65 -54.86
C THR A 1083 16.80 -3.97 -54.57
N PRO A 1084 17.94 -4.68 -54.45
CA PRO A 1084 18.31 -5.79 -53.54
C PRO A 1084 19.71 -5.57 -52.87
N GLU A 1085 19.97 -6.15 -51.70
CA GLU A 1085 21.23 -6.85 -51.32
C GLU A 1085 21.09 -7.56 -49.96
#